data_AF-A0A9E1RVU2-F1
#
_entry.id   AF-A0A9E1RVU2-F1
#
_cell.length_a   1.000
_cell.length_b   1.000
_cell.length_c   1.000
_cell.angle_alpha   90.00
_cell.angle_beta   90.00
_cell.angle_gamma   90.00
#
_symmetry.space_group_name_H-M   'P 1'
#
loop_
_entity.id
_entity.type
_entity.pdbx_description
1 polymer ?
#
loop_
_entity_poly.entity_id
_entity_poly.type
_entity_poly.pdbx_seq_one_letter_code
_entity_poly.pdbx_strand_id
1 'polypeptide(L)'
;MSDTNNVEPTQNMGSTKKISKFRLTLARKLPLIIVAAALTVAVAIGVSDTINASRAIKTEAQNGLTALLEARQDTLSHYLETIRADLRFVATNPTTVEATENFNFTWRDLGEGAQADLQRLYITDNPNPTGQKENLDFAPDGSGYSAAHGRYHPWFRQFLRERGYYDIFLFNTEGDLVYSVFKELDYATNMNSGEWRSTDLANVFKAGLSQQAAGSQTFFDFKPYAPSNDAPASFISTPIHNGSGQLIGVLAFQMPIDRLNAVMQVTAGMGETGEAYIIGEDHLMRTDSRFSEESTILVRKVDTESVIAALEGESGVIQMDDYRGVSVFSAFGALDFMGTRWAVIAEKDSDEVLSSVVETRNIMLIVALIVLGIVALIGVFVARGVSGPVTAMTSAMRELASGNKDVDIPGQARSDEIGDMAAAVQVFKENAVEAERLSAIEAEEVRKREERTKRMMELCTNFDASISEVVSSVTAAATETESTAQSMASNAEETSQQSAAVASATEQATANVQTVASAAEELASSIAEIARQVDESTKNAQSAVSQAEKTNETVKSLSEAGQKIGDVVQLINDIASQTNLLALNATIEAARAGEAGKGFAVVASEVKSLANQTAKATDEIGTQISTLQSATEEAVVAIDGIGKSIGEINETSTAVASAVEEQRAATGEISRNVQEAATGTQQVSSNITGVNEAAQQTGAAAVQMTNAASQLSEQADTLGREVEKFLSDIRAA
;
A
#
# COMPACT_ATOMS: atom_id res chain seq x y z
N MET A 1 -43.11 61.51 -66.61
CA MET A 1 -43.06 61.39 -68.08
C MET A 1 -42.32 60.09 -68.35
N SER A 2 -43.09 59.00 -68.42
CA SER A 2 -43.74 58.47 -69.65
C SER A 2 -42.70 57.70 -70.45
N ASP A 3 -42.74 56.37 -70.35
CA ASP A 3 -43.33 55.48 -71.37
C ASP A 3 -42.27 55.17 -72.43
N THR A 4 -42.07 53.96 -72.95
CA THR A 4 -42.71 52.66 -72.90
C THR A 4 -41.71 51.77 -73.65
N ASN A 5 -41.47 50.53 -73.21
CA ASN A 5 -41.15 49.50 -74.19
C ASN A 5 -41.59 48.12 -73.71
N ASN A 6 -42.37 47.53 -74.59
CA ASN A 6 -43.28 46.42 -74.45
C ASN A 6 -42.66 45.23 -75.19
N VAL A 7 -42.47 44.08 -74.55
CA VAL A 7 -42.33 42.78 -75.22
C VAL A 7 -42.98 41.70 -74.36
N GLU A 8 -43.91 40.97 -74.98
CA GLU A 8 -44.74 39.88 -74.46
C GLU A 8 -43.94 38.71 -73.85
N PRO A 9 -44.54 37.91 -72.94
CA PRO A 9 -43.97 36.64 -72.51
C PRO A 9 -44.43 35.49 -73.43
N THR A 10 -43.47 34.88 -74.11
CA THR A 10 -43.66 33.60 -74.82
C THR A 10 -43.89 32.46 -73.82
N GLN A 11 -45.08 31.86 -73.86
CA GLN A 11 -45.36 30.57 -73.25
C GLN A 11 -44.55 29.48 -73.97
N ASN A 12 -43.60 28.86 -73.27
CA ASN A 12 -42.96 27.63 -73.69
C ASN A 12 -43.42 26.49 -72.76
N MET A 13 -44.44 25.76 -73.20
CA MET A 13 -44.84 24.47 -72.64
C MET A 13 -43.84 23.41 -73.08
N GLY A 14 -43.23 22.67 -72.14
CA GLY A 14 -42.55 21.43 -72.51
C GLY A 14 -41.64 20.83 -71.43
N SER A 15 -42.07 19.68 -70.91
CA SER A 15 -41.23 18.62 -70.32
C SER A 15 -40.72 18.80 -68.87
N THR A 16 -41.64 18.80 -67.90
CA THR A 16 -41.33 18.20 -66.59
C THR A 16 -41.31 16.68 -66.73
N LYS A 17 -40.10 16.10 -66.79
CA LYS A 17 -39.89 14.66 -66.56
C LYS A 17 -40.51 14.30 -65.21
N LYS A 18 -41.61 13.55 -65.22
CA LYS A 18 -42.18 12.91 -64.04
C LYS A 18 -41.10 12.02 -63.41
N ILE A 19 -40.57 12.45 -62.26
CA ILE A 19 -39.83 11.56 -61.36
C ILE A 19 -40.83 10.45 -60.96
N SER A 20 -40.60 9.22 -61.43
CA SER A 20 -41.45 8.09 -61.08
C SER A 20 -41.32 7.86 -59.57
N LYS A 21 -42.35 8.27 -58.81
CA LYS A 21 -42.48 7.89 -57.40
C LYS A 21 -42.55 6.36 -57.34
N PHE A 22 -41.49 5.71 -56.89
CA PHE A 22 -41.49 4.29 -56.55
C PHE A 22 -42.62 4.05 -55.53
N ARG A 23 -43.76 3.54 -55.99
CA ARG A 23 -44.89 3.18 -55.13
C ARG A 23 -44.62 1.78 -54.57
N LEU A 24 -43.90 1.72 -53.44
CA LEU A 24 -43.83 0.50 -52.62
C LEU A 24 -45.23 0.14 -52.13
N THR A 25 -45.61 -1.13 -52.26
CA THR A 25 -46.87 -1.67 -51.73
C THR A 25 -46.88 -1.63 -50.20
N LEU A 26 -48.06 -1.57 -49.59
CA LEU A 26 -48.22 -1.53 -48.13
C LEU A 26 -47.50 -2.72 -47.45
N ALA A 27 -47.51 -3.88 -48.11
CA ALA A 27 -46.82 -5.11 -47.71
C ALA A 27 -45.31 -4.96 -47.53
N ARG A 28 -44.67 -4.04 -48.25
CA ARG A 28 -43.22 -3.79 -48.13
C ARG A 28 -42.93 -2.58 -47.25
N LYS A 29 -43.82 -1.58 -47.25
CA LYS A 29 -43.65 -0.36 -46.46
C LYS A 29 -43.72 -0.59 -44.95
N LEU A 30 -44.71 -1.36 -44.46
CA LEU A 30 -44.89 -1.57 -43.02
C LEU A 30 -43.66 -2.23 -42.36
N PRO A 31 -43.14 -3.36 -42.87
CA PRO A 31 -41.95 -4.00 -42.29
C PRO A 31 -40.73 -3.10 -42.35
N LEU A 32 -40.52 -2.40 -43.48
CA LEU A 32 -39.41 -1.47 -43.63
C LEU A 32 -39.46 -0.33 -42.62
N ILE A 33 -40.65 0.21 -42.33
CA ILE A 33 -40.82 1.28 -41.34
C ILE A 33 -40.56 0.77 -39.92
N ILE A 34 -41.09 -0.42 -39.57
CA ILE A 34 -40.90 -1.01 -38.24
C ILE A 34 -39.42 -1.36 -38.01
N VAL A 35 -38.78 -2.01 -38.97
CA VAL A 35 -37.34 -2.36 -38.90
C VAL A 35 -36.47 -1.11 -38.88
N ALA A 36 -36.78 -0.09 -39.69
CA ALA A 36 -36.05 1.17 -39.66
C ALA A 36 -36.20 1.88 -38.31
N ALA A 37 -37.40 1.93 -37.73
CA ALA A 37 -37.62 2.52 -36.41
C ALA A 37 -36.85 1.77 -35.30
N ALA A 38 -36.92 0.44 -35.30
CA ALA A 38 -36.19 -0.40 -34.34
C ALA A 38 -34.67 -0.25 -34.49
N LEU A 39 -34.15 -0.22 -35.72
CA LEU A 39 -32.73 0.02 -35.99
C LEU A 39 -32.27 1.39 -35.47
N THR A 40 -33.08 2.42 -35.66
CA THR A 40 -32.75 3.78 -35.22
C THR A 40 -32.65 3.85 -33.69
N VAL A 41 -33.58 3.20 -32.98
CA VAL A 41 -33.58 3.11 -31.51
C VAL A 41 -32.39 2.28 -31.01
N ALA A 42 -32.12 1.13 -31.63
CA ALA A 42 -31.00 0.26 -31.25
C ALA A 42 -29.64 0.95 -31.43
N VAL A 43 -29.46 1.67 -32.55
CA VAL A 43 -28.25 2.47 -32.79
C VAL A 43 -28.14 3.62 -31.79
N ALA A 44 -29.23 4.34 -31.52
CA ALA A 44 -29.21 5.44 -30.56
C ALA A 44 -28.85 4.97 -29.14
N ILE A 45 -29.46 3.87 -28.67
CA ILE A 45 -29.16 3.27 -27.36
C ILE A 45 -27.73 2.75 -27.34
N GLY A 46 -27.30 1.96 -28.34
CA GLY A 46 -25.94 1.41 -28.38
C GLY A 46 -24.84 2.47 -28.41
N VAL A 47 -25.04 3.56 -29.16
CA VAL A 47 -24.11 4.70 -29.19
C VAL A 47 -24.11 5.43 -27.85
N SER A 48 -25.28 5.74 -27.30
CA SER A 48 -25.38 6.42 -26.00
C SER A 48 -24.74 5.63 -24.89
N ASP A 49 -24.98 4.32 -24.85
CA ASP A 49 -24.49 3.43 -23.80
C ASP A 49 -22.98 3.23 -23.90
N THR A 50 -22.44 3.04 -25.11
CA THR A 50 -20.98 2.95 -25.32
C THR A 50 -20.27 4.24 -24.90
N ILE A 51 -20.86 5.41 -25.17
CA ILE A 51 -20.31 6.70 -24.73
C ILE A 51 -20.34 6.80 -23.20
N ASN A 52 -21.44 6.40 -22.56
CA ASN A 52 -21.58 6.44 -21.11
C ASN A 52 -20.64 5.46 -20.41
N ALA A 53 -20.55 4.21 -20.90
CA ALA A 53 -19.64 3.20 -20.39
C ALA A 53 -18.18 3.62 -20.55
N SER A 54 -17.80 4.17 -21.72
CA SER A 54 -16.46 4.69 -21.93
C SER A 54 -16.13 5.84 -20.98
N ARG A 55 -17.06 6.77 -20.73
CA ARG A 55 -16.86 7.84 -19.75
C ARG A 55 -16.71 7.30 -18.33
N ALA A 56 -17.59 6.40 -17.91
CA ALA A 56 -17.57 5.81 -16.56
C ALA A 56 -16.25 5.09 -16.28
N ILE A 57 -15.82 4.23 -17.22
CA ILE A 57 -14.58 3.46 -17.09
C ILE A 57 -13.34 4.37 -17.14
N LYS A 58 -13.33 5.42 -17.97
CA LYS A 58 -12.24 6.41 -17.96
C LYS A 58 -12.17 7.13 -16.62
N THR A 59 -13.29 7.59 -16.07
CA THR A 59 -13.34 8.23 -14.76
C THR A 59 -12.87 7.29 -13.64
N GLU A 60 -13.30 6.02 -13.68
CA GLU A 60 -12.86 5.01 -12.71
C GLU A 60 -11.35 4.77 -12.80
N ALA A 61 -10.81 4.63 -14.01
CA ALA A 61 -9.37 4.47 -14.21
C ALA A 61 -8.58 5.70 -13.75
N GLN A 62 -9.06 6.91 -14.03
CA GLN A 62 -8.44 8.15 -13.55
C GLN A 62 -8.44 8.20 -12.01
N ASN A 63 -9.57 7.93 -11.36
CA ASN A 63 -9.66 7.92 -9.90
C ASN A 63 -8.75 6.84 -9.27
N GLY A 64 -8.72 5.64 -9.87
CA GLY A 64 -7.86 4.55 -9.41
C GLY A 64 -6.37 4.88 -9.54
N LEU A 65 -5.96 5.48 -10.66
CA LEU A 65 -4.58 5.91 -10.88
C LEU A 65 -4.18 7.08 -9.97
N THR A 66 -5.07 8.06 -9.75
CA THR A 66 -4.82 9.13 -8.77
C THR A 66 -4.65 8.57 -7.37
N ALA A 67 -5.54 7.66 -6.93
CA ALA A 67 -5.43 7.05 -5.61
C ALA A 67 -4.15 6.21 -5.47
N LEU A 68 -3.75 5.48 -6.52
CA LEU A 68 -2.50 4.75 -6.56
C LEU A 68 -1.30 5.70 -6.45
N LEU A 69 -1.28 6.77 -7.24
CA LEU A 69 -0.23 7.80 -7.23
C LEU A 69 -0.09 8.43 -5.84
N GLU A 70 -1.20 8.90 -5.26
CA GLU A 70 -1.23 9.51 -3.92
C GLU A 70 -0.70 8.55 -2.86
N ALA A 71 -1.11 7.27 -2.92
CA ALA A 71 -0.62 6.25 -2.00
C ALA A 71 0.90 6.02 -2.14
N ARG A 72 1.45 6.06 -3.36
CA ARG A 72 2.90 5.97 -3.58
C ARG A 72 3.62 7.20 -3.05
N GLN A 73 3.14 8.41 -3.35
CA GLN A 73 3.72 9.66 -2.86
C GLN A 73 3.72 9.72 -1.33
N ASP A 74 2.63 9.30 -0.69
CA ASP A 74 2.51 9.26 0.77
C ASP A 74 3.47 8.24 1.39
N THR A 75 3.53 7.03 0.83
CA THR A 75 4.47 5.99 1.27
C THR A 75 5.93 6.45 1.13
N LEU A 76 6.29 7.06 0.00
CA LEU A 76 7.63 7.60 -0.23
C LEU A 76 7.94 8.76 0.72
N SER A 77 7.00 9.69 0.92
CA SER A 77 7.16 10.81 1.85
C SER A 77 7.41 10.31 3.27
N HIS A 78 6.60 9.37 3.75
CA HIS A 78 6.78 8.76 5.06
C HIS A 78 8.11 8.02 5.19
N TYR A 79 8.54 7.33 4.14
CA TYR A 79 9.82 6.65 4.11
C TYR A 79 11.00 7.63 4.20
N LEU A 80 10.97 8.69 3.40
CA LEU A 80 12.00 9.74 3.40
C LEU A 80 12.05 10.50 4.74
N GLU A 81 10.91 10.77 5.38
CA GLU A 81 10.88 11.36 6.72
C GLU A 81 11.42 10.40 7.79
N THR A 82 11.21 9.09 7.64
CA THR A 82 11.82 8.09 8.52
C THR A 82 13.35 8.13 8.42
N ILE A 83 13.90 8.27 7.21
CA ILE A 83 15.35 8.42 7.00
C ILE A 83 15.88 9.67 7.71
N ARG A 84 15.14 10.78 7.64
CA ARG A 84 15.52 12.01 8.36
C ARG A 84 15.49 11.81 9.88
N ALA A 85 14.49 11.12 10.40
CA ALA A 85 14.38 10.83 11.83
C ALA A 85 15.53 9.93 12.31
N ASP A 86 15.81 8.86 11.56
CA ASP A 86 16.92 7.94 11.81
C ASP A 86 18.27 8.68 11.80
N LEU A 87 18.51 9.52 10.79
CA LEU A 87 19.77 10.26 10.67
C LEU A 87 20.00 11.17 11.87
N ARG A 88 18.97 11.88 12.35
CA ARG A 88 19.06 12.70 13.57
C ARG A 88 19.32 11.84 14.80
N PHE A 89 18.56 10.75 14.94
CA PHE A 89 18.66 9.85 16.09
C PHE A 89 20.05 9.21 16.18
N VAL A 90 20.60 8.73 15.07
CA VAL A 90 21.93 8.12 15.02
C VAL A 90 23.01 9.17 15.29
N ALA A 91 22.88 10.39 14.77
CA ALA A 91 23.87 11.45 15.00
C ALA A 91 23.92 11.93 16.46
N THR A 92 22.79 11.89 17.19
CA THR A 92 22.74 12.25 18.61
C THR A 92 22.92 11.05 19.55
N ASN A 93 23.05 9.83 19.01
CA ASN A 93 23.26 8.63 19.80
C ASN A 93 24.65 8.67 20.48
N PRO A 94 24.74 8.44 21.82
CA PRO A 94 26.02 8.42 22.53
C PRO A 94 27.05 7.47 21.90
N THR A 95 26.61 6.31 21.39
CA THR A 95 27.48 5.33 20.73
C THR A 95 28.13 5.93 19.47
N THR A 96 27.38 6.68 18.67
CA THR A 96 27.89 7.33 17.46
C THR A 96 28.86 8.46 17.80
N VAL A 97 28.54 9.25 18.82
CA VAL A 97 29.41 10.33 19.31
C VAL A 97 30.74 9.75 19.79
N GLU A 98 30.70 8.74 20.66
CA GLU A 98 31.90 8.04 21.13
C GLU A 98 32.69 7.37 20.00
N ALA A 99 31.99 6.71 19.07
CA ALA A 99 32.63 6.08 17.91
C ALA A 99 33.36 7.12 17.06
N THR A 100 32.72 8.27 16.80
CA THR A 100 33.32 9.36 16.02
C THR A 100 34.57 9.91 16.72
N GLU A 101 34.51 10.17 18.03
CA GLU A 101 35.67 10.66 18.79
C GLU A 101 36.81 9.62 18.81
N ASN A 102 36.49 8.34 18.98
CA ASN A 102 37.48 7.26 19.04
C ASN A 102 38.12 7.01 17.67
N PHE A 103 37.34 6.98 16.58
CA PHE A 103 37.88 6.91 15.23
C PHE A 103 38.73 8.14 14.90
N ASN A 104 38.32 9.35 15.30
CA ASN A 104 39.14 10.56 15.11
C ASN A 104 40.49 10.47 15.84
N PHE A 105 40.48 9.98 17.08
CA PHE A 105 41.69 9.80 17.87
C PHE A 105 42.62 8.74 17.26
N THR A 106 42.10 7.54 17.03
CA THR A 106 42.89 6.41 16.51
C THR A 106 43.33 6.59 15.06
N TRP A 107 42.58 7.34 14.25
CA TRP A 107 43.00 7.76 12.91
C TRP A 107 44.28 8.60 12.94
N ARG A 108 44.38 9.54 13.90
CA ARG A 108 45.58 10.38 14.05
C ARG A 108 46.81 9.56 14.45
N ASP A 109 46.63 8.48 15.20
CA ASP A 109 47.72 7.57 15.60
C ASP A 109 48.28 6.75 14.44
N LEU A 110 47.49 6.50 13.38
CA LEU A 110 47.95 5.79 12.17
C LEU A 110 48.93 6.62 11.31
N GLY A 111 48.89 7.96 11.42
CA GLY A 111 49.77 8.86 10.69
C GLY A 111 49.53 8.91 9.16
N GLU A 112 50.53 9.32 8.38
CA GLU A 112 50.42 9.56 6.93
C GLU A 112 50.08 8.31 6.10
N GLY A 113 50.20 7.09 6.68
CA GLY A 113 49.89 5.82 6.02
C GLY A 113 48.43 5.35 6.15
N ALA A 114 47.59 6.07 6.91
CA ALA A 114 46.26 5.62 7.32
C ALA A 114 45.39 5.12 6.15
N GLN A 115 45.31 5.87 5.04
CA GLN A 115 44.51 5.47 3.88
C GLN A 115 44.96 4.11 3.32
N ALA A 116 46.25 3.96 3.04
CA ALA A 116 46.78 2.75 2.43
C ALA A 116 46.65 1.53 3.36
N ASP A 117 46.90 1.72 4.66
CA ASP A 117 46.80 0.65 5.64
C ASP A 117 45.36 0.19 5.85
N LEU A 118 44.41 1.12 6.00
CA LEU A 118 43.01 0.78 6.23
C LEU A 118 42.34 0.18 4.98
N GLN A 119 42.62 0.72 3.79
CA GLN A 119 42.14 0.10 2.55
C GLN A 119 42.75 -1.29 2.35
N ARG A 120 44.03 -1.48 2.66
CA ARG A 120 44.62 -2.82 2.61
C ARG A 120 43.91 -3.77 3.58
N LEU A 121 43.77 -3.41 4.85
CA LEU A 121 43.18 -4.30 5.88
C LEU A 121 41.70 -4.62 5.65
N TYR A 122 40.89 -3.61 5.28
CA TYR A 122 39.43 -3.73 5.24
C TYR A 122 38.83 -3.90 3.85
N ILE A 123 39.60 -3.67 2.78
CA ILE A 123 39.14 -3.83 1.38
C ILE A 123 39.91 -4.93 0.66
N THR A 124 41.24 -4.92 0.71
CA THR A 124 42.09 -5.78 -0.13
C THR A 124 42.39 -7.12 0.52
N ASP A 125 42.82 -7.11 1.78
CA ASP A 125 43.16 -8.29 2.58
C ASP A 125 41.94 -8.81 3.39
N ASN A 126 40.76 -8.22 3.18
CA ASN A 126 39.53 -8.63 3.84
C ASN A 126 39.17 -10.07 3.42
N PRO A 127 38.95 -11.00 4.37
CA PRO A 127 38.66 -12.40 4.03
C PRO A 127 37.27 -12.61 3.40
N ASN A 128 36.39 -11.61 3.46
CA ASN A 128 35.03 -11.70 2.92
C ASN A 128 34.99 -11.27 1.44
N PRO A 129 34.10 -11.86 0.62
CA PRO A 129 33.99 -11.51 -0.79
C PRO A 129 33.50 -10.06 -1.00
N THR A 130 33.69 -9.54 -2.22
CA THR A 130 33.13 -8.24 -2.63
C THR A 130 31.63 -8.19 -2.37
N GLY A 131 31.15 -7.09 -1.78
CA GLY A 131 29.76 -6.92 -1.35
C GLY A 131 29.44 -7.52 0.04
N GLN A 132 30.44 -8.09 0.73
CA GLN A 132 30.30 -8.67 2.07
C GLN A 132 31.42 -8.24 3.03
N LYS A 133 32.15 -7.16 2.67
CA LYS A 133 33.34 -6.69 3.40
C LYS A 133 33.00 -6.18 4.80
N GLU A 134 31.77 -5.75 5.02
CA GLU A 134 31.22 -5.40 6.32
C GLU A 134 31.11 -6.58 7.29
N ASN A 135 31.40 -7.82 6.90
CA ASN A 135 31.45 -8.93 7.85
C ASN A 135 32.76 -9.00 8.67
N LEU A 136 33.77 -8.18 8.35
CA LEU A 136 35.01 -8.11 9.10
C LEU A 136 34.88 -7.14 10.28
N ASP A 137 34.69 -7.68 11.49
CA ASP A 137 34.58 -6.86 12.71
C ASP A 137 35.92 -6.29 13.18
N PHE A 138 37.02 -7.02 13.01
CA PHE A 138 38.31 -6.66 13.59
C PHE A 138 39.46 -7.17 12.72
N ALA A 139 40.41 -6.30 12.37
CA ALA A 139 41.66 -6.70 11.72
C ALA A 139 42.76 -6.90 12.79
N PRO A 140 43.52 -8.01 12.77
CA PRO A 140 44.51 -8.32 13.80
C PRO A 140 45.86 -7.63 13.54
N ASP A 141 45.85 -6.31 13.37
CA ASP A 141 47.03 -5.47 13.13
C ASP A 141 47.64 -4.88 14.42
N GLY A 142 46.89 -4.96 15.54
CA GLY A 142 47.28 -4.39 16.82
C GLY A 142 47.06 -2.88 16.94
N SER A 143 46.40 -2.25 15.97
CA SER A 143 46.13 -0.81 16.00
C SER A 143 44.96 -0.45 16.92
N GLY A 144 44.99 0.77 17.45
CA GLY A 144 43.84 1.33 18.17
C GLY A 144 42.61 1.44 17.26
N TYR A 145 42.82 1.70 15.97
CA TYR A 145 41.73 1.82 15.00
C TYR A 145 40.96 0.51 14.86
N SER A 146 41.65 -0.62 14.68
CA SER A 146 40.97 -1.92 14.58
C SER A 146 40.26 -2.31 15.87
N ALA A 147 40.80 -1.95 17.03
CA ALA A 147 40.10 -2.12 18.31
C ALA A 147 38.81 -1.28 18.40
N ALA A 148 38.85 -0.02 17.95
CA ALA A 148 37.66 0.83 17.85
C ALA A 148 36.64 0.25 16.85
N HIS A 149 37.09 -0.21 15.69
CA HIS A 149 36.25 -0.87 14.70
C HIS A 149 35.56 -2.11 15.31
N GLY A 150 36.30 -2.99 15.99
CA GLY A 150 35.73 -4.16 16.66
C GLY A 150 34.69 -3.84 17.74
N ARG A 151 34.78 -2.66 18.36
CA ARG A 151 33.81 -2.20 19.37
C ARG A 151 32.53 -1.65 18.74
N TYR A 152 32.63 -0.80 17.72
CA TYR A 152 31.49 -0.01 17.23
C TYR A 152 30.87 -0.56 15.95
N HIS A 153 31.63 -1.24 15.11
CA HIS A 153 31.16 -1.73 13.81
C HIS A 153 29.95 -2.68 13.90
N PRO A 154 29.85 -3.63 14.86
CA PRO A 154 28.70 -4.51 14.95
C PRO A 154 27.37 -3.75 15.09
N TRP A 155 27.36 -2.64 15.85
CA TRP A 155 26.17 -1.82 16.06
C TRP A 155 25.74 -1.09 14.78
N PHE A 156 26.67 -0.43 14.09
CA PHE A 156 26.38 0.25 12.83
C PHE A 156 25.96 -0.74 11.73
N ARG A 157 26.59 -1.91 11.65
CA ARG A 157 26.20 -2.97 10.71
C ARG A 157 24.80 -3.48 10.99
N GLN A 158 24.46 -3.70 12.26
CA GLN A 158 23.11 -4.12 12.64
C GLN A 158 22.09 -3.04 12.26
N PHE A 159 22.34 -1.79 12.60
CA PHE A 159 21.47 -0.68 12.26
C PHE A 159 21.27 -0.55 10.74
N LEU A 160 22.37 -0.62 9.97
CA LEU A 160 22.34 -0.61 8.51
C LEU A 160 21.43 -1.73 7.97
N ARG A 161 21.59 -2.97 8.46
CA ARG A 161 20.81 -4.12 7.99
C ARG A 161 19.33 -4.04 8.38
N GLU A 162 19.02 -3.59 9.59
CA GLU A 162 17.63 -3.48 10.07
C GLU A 162 16.87 -2.37 9.34
N ARG A 163 17.52 -1.24 9.07
CA ARG A 163 16.92 -0.12 8.32
C ARG A 163 17.02 -0.29 6.81
N GLY A 164 17.93 -1.15 6.35
CA GLY A 164 18.19 -1.42 4.95
C GLY A 164 18.90 -0.29 4.22
N TYR A 165 19.75 0.50 4.89
CA TYR A 165 20.61 1.50 4.24
C TYR A 165 21.69 0.82 3.38
N TYR A 166 22.18 1.50 2.34
CA TYR A 166 23.27 0.96 1.52
C TYR A 166 24.61 1.06 2.26
N ASP A 167 24.93 2.24 2.81
CA ASP A 167 26.11 2.47 3.63
C ASP A 167 25.90 3.62 4.63
N ILE A 168 26.72 3.64 5.68
CA ILE A 168 26.78 4.65 6.73
C ILE A 168 28.22 5.14 6.86
N PHE A 169 28.40 6.45 6.79
CA PHE A 169 29.69 7.12 6.76
C PHE A 169 29.86 8.04 7.98
N LEU A 170 31.04 8.00 8.59
CA LEU A 170 31.46 9.01 9.58
C LEU A 170 32.68 9.75 9.03
N PHE A 171 32.59 11.07 9.05
CA PHE A 171 33.67 11.96 8.66
C PHE A 171 34.19 12.73 9.85
N ASN A 172 35.51 12.95 9.91
CA ASN A 172 36.08 13.95 10.79
C ASN A 172 35.94 15.36 10.21
N THR A 173 36.29 16.38 10.99
CA THR A 173 36.15 17.79 10.56
C THR A 173 37.18 18.22 9.50
N GLU A 174 38.26 17.46 9.36
CA GLU A 174 39.34 17.62 8.39
C GLU A 174 38.98 17.03 7.01
N GLY A 175 37.89 16.25 6.95
CA GLY A 175 37.32 15.66 5.75
C GLY A 175 37.74 14.22 5.46
N ASP A 176 38.42 13.56 6.40
CA ASP A 176 38.71 12.13 6.27
C ASP A 176 37.44 11.31 6.50
N LEU A 177 37.19 10.34 5.61
CA LEU A 177 36.19 9.29 5.82
C LEU A 177 36.76 8.27 6.81
N VAL A 178 36.64 8.58 8.10
CA VAL A 178 37.23 7.79 9.19
C VAL A 178 36.51 6.46 9.39
N TYR A 179 35.28 6.29 8.89
CA TYR A 179 34.53 5.03 9.00
C TYR A 179 33.46 4.91 7.90
N SER A 180 33.36 3.72 7.28
CA SER A 180 32.21 3.27 6.48
C SER A 180 31.84 1.83 6.88
N VAL A 181 30.57 1.45 6.78
CA VAL A 181 30.13 0.08 7.06
C VAL A 181 30.54 -0.84 5.91
N PHE A 182 30.14 -0.50 4.68
CA PHE A 182 30.26 -1.36 3.49
C PHE A 182 31.68 -1.39 2.91
N LYS A 183 32.45 -0.30 3.10
CA LYS A 183 33.87 -0.13 2.72
C LYS A 183 34.11 -0.30 1.23
N GLU A 184 33.96 0.78 0.49
CA GLU A 184 34.32 0.85 -0.93
C GLU A 184 35.58 1.68 -1.16
N LEU A 185 35.89 2.01 -2.42
CA LEU A 185 37.13 2.71 -2.78
C LEU A 185 37.22 4.15 -2.22
N ASP A 186 36.12 4.67 -1.69
CA ASP A 186 36.05 5.93 -0.96
C ASP A 186 36.50 5.82 0.49
N TYR A 187 36.42 4.64 1.11
CA TYR A 187 36.79 4.42 2.50
C TYR A 187 38.25 4.82 2.75
N ALA A 188 38.45 5.51 3.88
CA ALA A 188 39.73 6.05 4.31
C ALA A 188 40.35 7.11 3.37
N THR A 189 39.57 7.72 2.48
CA THR A 189 40.01 8.86 1.66
C THR A 189 39.58 10.21 2.26
N ASN A 190 40.10 11.32 1.72
CA ASN A 190 39.78 12.68 2.17
C ASN A 190 38.87 13.43 1.18
N MET A 191 37.71 13.91 1.66
CA MET A 191 36.67 14.61 0.87
C MET A 191 37.05 16.04 0.46
N ASN A 192 38.12 16.60 1.02
CA ASN A 192 38.61 17.94 0.67
C ASN A 192 39.75 17.90 -0.36
N SER A 193 40.62 16.90 -0.30
CA SER A 193 41.88 16.85 -1.05
C SER A 193 42.12 15.57 -1.87
N GLY A 194 41.37 14.49 -1.62
CA GLY A 194 41.53 13.19 -2.29
C GLY A 194 40.84 13.09 -3.66
N GLU A 195 40.91 11.89 -4.24
CA GLU A 195 40.34 11.55 -5.56
C GLU A 195 38.83 11.86 -5.63
N TRP A 196 38.10 11.57 -4.56
CA TRP A 196 36.64 11.68 -4.50
C TRP A 196 36.12 13.06 -4.07
N ARG A 197 36.98 14.09 -4.03
CA ARG A 197 36.61 15.43 -3.53
C ARG A 197 35.48 16.15 -4.29
N SER A 198 35.15 15.69 -5.50
CA SER A 198 34.09 16.25 -6.35
C SER A 198 32.83 15.39 -6.42
N THR A 199 32.77 14.27 -5.67
CA THR A 199 31.58 13.42 -5.63
C THR A 199 30.49 14.05 -4.75
N ASP A 200 29.26 13.55 -4.89
CA ASP A 200 28.16 14.01 -4.04
C ASP A 200 28.28 13.57 -2.58
N LEU A 201 29.04 12.50 -2.29
CA LEU A 201 29.44 12.18 -0.91
C LEU A 201 30.32 13.29 -0.32
N ALA A 202 31.29 13.80 -1.09
CA ALA A 202 32.11 14.92 -0.65
C ALA A 202 31.30 16.23 -0.52
N ASN A 203 30.31 16.44 -1.40
CA ASN A 203 29.43 17.61 -1.34
C ASN A 203 28.50 17.55 -0.12
N VAL A 204 27.92 16.39 0.18
CA VAL A 204 27.05 16.21 1.35
C VAL A 204 27.83 16.37 2.64
N PHE A 205 29.07 15.87 2.71
CA PHE A 205 29.99 16.11 3.82
C PHE A 205 30.25 17.61 4.03
N LYS A 206 30.66 18.34 2.98
CA LYS A 206 30.96 19.78 3.05
C LYS A 206 29.73 20.58 3.47
N ALA A 207 28.55 20.20 2.97
CA ALA A 207 27.30 20.83 3.34
C ALA A 207 26.96 20.60 4.83
N GLY A 208 27.07 19.36 5.31
CA GLY A 208 26.89 19.02 6.73
C GLY A 208 27.85 19.78 7.65
N LEU A 209 29.13 19.91 7.24
CA LEU A 209 30.13 20.69 7.96
C LEU A 209 29.78 22.20 8.00
N SER A 210 29.24 22.74 6.91
CA SER A 210 28.87 24.15 6.80
C SER A 210 27.63 24.52 7.61
N GLN A 211 26.66 23.61 7.76
CA GLN A 211 25.38 23.85 8.43
C GLN A 211 25.45 23.71 9.96
N GLN A 212 26.54 24.14 10.59
CA GLN A 212 27.00 23.98 12.00
C GLN A 212 25.97 23.76 13.14
N ALA A 213 24.70 24.14 12.97
CA ALA A 213 23.59 23.82 13.87
C ALA A 213 23.33 22.31 13.98
N ALA A 214 23.16 21.82 15.20
CA ALA A 214 22.81 20.42 15.47
C ALA A 214 21.47 20.03 14.82
N GLY A 215 21.45 18.85 14.19
CA GLY A 215 20.26 18.30 13.53
C GLY A 215 19.89 18.93 12.19
N SER A 216 20.71 19.86 11.67
CA SER A 216 20.62 20.32 10.29
C SER A 216 20.89 19.16 9.33
N GLN A 217 20.24 19.15 8.16
CA GLN A 217 20.33 18.03 7.24
C GLN A 217 20.51 18.54 5.83
N THR A 218 21.36 17.86 5.05
CA THR A 218 21.51 18.12 3.61
C THR A 218 21.33 16.84 2.83
N PHE A 219 20.64 16.93 1.69
CA PHE A 219 20.36 15.83 0.77
C PHE A 219 20.93 16.14 -0.62
N PHE A 220 21.45 15.12 -1.29
CA PHE A 220 21.85 15.14 -2.70
C PHE A 220 21.21 13.96 -3.41
N ASP A 221 20.56 14.23 -4.54
CA ASP A 221 19.87 13.24 -5.37
C ASP A 221 20.81 12.19 -5.99
N PHE A 222 20.24 11.14 -6.56
CA PHE A 222 20.96 10.03 -7.18
C PHE A 222 21.80 10.49 -8.37
N LYS A 223 23.08 10.12 -8.36
CA LYS A 223 24.00 10.22 -9.50
C LYS A 223 24.86 8.95 -9.61
N PRO A 224 25.48 8.69 -10.77
CA PRO A 224 26.46 7.62 -10.88
C PRO A 224 27.62 7.86 -9.90
N TYR A 225 27.98 6.84 -9.13
CA TYR A 225 28.99 6.95 -8.08
C TYR A 225 30.12 5.96 -8.29
N ALA A 226 31.26 6.47 -8.77
CA ALA A 226 32.42 5.68 -9.16
C ALA A 226 32.94 4.71 -8.07
N PRO A 227 32.97 5.07 -6.77
CA PRO A 227 33.37 4.12 -5.72
C PRO A 227 32.47 2.87 -5.63
N SER A 228 31.18 3.02 -5.95
CA SER A 228 30.21 1.91 -6.10
C SER A 228 30.13 1.39 -7.54
N ASN A 229 31.22 1.49 -8.31
CA ASN A 229 31.29 0.99 -9.68
C ASN A 229 30.25 1.65 -10.62
N ASP A 230 30.07 2.97 -10.44
CA ASP A 230 29.08 3.83 -11.13
C ASP A 230 27.60 3.48 -10.85
N ALA A 231 27.33 2.66 -9.83
CA ALA A 231 25.97 2.45 -9.35
C ALA A 231 25.33 3.78 -8.90
N PRO A 232 24.01 3.95 -9.09
CA PRO A 232 23.28 5.12 -8.60
C PRO A 232 23.39 5.26 -7.09
N ALA A 233 23.93 6.39 -6.61
CA ALA A 233 24.01 6.70 -5.20
C ALA A 233 23.47 8.10 -4.90
N SER A 234 22.71 8.20 -3.82
CA SER A 234 22.20 9.44 -3.25
C SER A 234 22.60 9.49 -1.78
N PHE A 235 22.84 10.69 -1.26
CA PHE A 235 23.36 10.85 0.09
C PHE A 235 22.59 11.88 0.90
N ILE A 236 22.45 11.61 2.20
CA ILE A 236 21.91 12.55 3.18
C ILE A 236 22.87 12.64 4.37
N SER A 237 23.13 13.85 4.89
CA SER A 237 24.04 14.04 6.03
C SER A 237 23.50 14.97 7.11
N THR A 238 24.11 14.87 8.29
CA THR A 238 23.89 15.75 9.45
C THR A 238 25.22 15.93 10.20
N PRO A 239 25.49 17.10 10.79
CA PRO A 239 26.63 17.26 11.69
C PRO A 239 26.45 16.43 12.97
N ILE A 240 27.58 16.00 13.54
CA ILE A 240 27.68 15.30 14.82
C ILE A 240 28.32 16.25 15.84
N HIS A 241 27.65 16.45 16.97
CA HIS A 241 28.15 17.27 18.07
C HIS A 241 28.38 16.40 19.31
N ASN A 242 29.43 16.72 20.07
CA ASN A 242 29.67 16.06 21.35
C ASN A 242 28.83 16.69 22.48
N GLY A 243 28.95 16.15 23.71
CA GLY A 243 28.21 16.63 24.87
C GLY A 243 28.47 18.09 25.27
N SER A 244 29.55 18.71 24.77
CA SER A 244 29.85 20.14 24.95
C SER A 244 29.23 21.05 23.87
N GLY A 245 28.57 20.45 22.85
CA GLY A 245 28.05 21.15 21.69
C GLY A 245 29.11 21.46 20.62
N GLN A 246 30.31 20.90 20.73
CA GLN A 246 31.36 21.06 19.71
C GLN A 246 31.08 20.12 18.53
N LEU A 247 31.19 20.64 17.30
CA LEU A 247 31.17 19.86 16.08
C LEU A 247 32.40 18.96 16.01
N ILE A 248 32.20 17.64 15.98
CA ILE A 248 33.27 16.63 15.97
C ILE A 248 33.33 15.82 14.67
N GLY A 249 32.30 15.92 13.82
CA GLY A 249 32.25 15.19 12.56
C GLY A 249 30.93 15.37 11.83
N VAL A 250 30.76 14.59 10.77
CA VAL A 250 29.52 14.52 9.97
C VAL A 250 29.13 13.06 9.80
N LEU A 251 27.85 12.76 10.03
CA LEU A 251 27.24 11.48 9.71
C LEU A 251 26.60 11.60 8.33
N ALA A 252 26.80 10.63 7.45
CA ALA A 252 26.04 10.52 6.21
C ALA A 252 25.50 9.10 6.00
N PHE A 253 24.33 9.01 5.38
CA PHE A 253 23.78 7.75 4.86
C PHE A 253 23.76 7.79 3.34
N GLN A 254 24.05 6.65 2.72
CA GLN A 254 23.70 6.41 1.32
C GLN A 254 22.29 5.83 1.24
N MET A 255 21.45 6.48 0.45
CA MET A 255 20.03 6.19 0.32
C MET A 255 19.83 4.80 -0.31
N PRO A 256 18.91 3.98 0.24
CA PRO A 256 18.70 2.63 -0.25
C PRO A 256 17.71 2.59 -1.41
N ILE A 257 18.26 2.67 -2.61
CA ILE A 257 17.48 2.74 -3.85
C ILE A 257 16.52 1.54 -4.02
N ASP A 258 16.91 0.36 -3.54
CA ASP A 258 16.09 -0.85 -3.57
C ASP A 258 14.76 -0.70 -2.82
N ARG A 259 14.74 0.11 -1.75
CA ARG A 259 13.51 0.39 -1.00
C ARG A 259 12.59 1.33 -1.76
N LEU A 260 13.12 2.34 -2.45
CA LEU A 260 12.34 3.18 -3.35
C LEU A 260 11.74 2.34 -4.50
N ASN A 261 12.57 1.48 -5.10
CA ASN A 261 12.14 0.51 -6.11
C ASN A 261 11.00 -0.39 -5.61
N ALA A 262 11.16 -0.99 -4.43
CA ALA A 262 10.16 -1.88 -3.86
C ALA A 262 8.80 -1.19 -3.65
N VAL A 263 8.80 0.09 -3.21
CA VAL A 263 7.56 0.87 -3.06
C VAL A 263 6.86 1.06 -4.40
N MET A 264 7.61 1.32 -5.47
CA MET A 264 7.06 1.57 -6.81
C MET A 264 6.64 0.28 -7.54
N GLN A 265 7.25 -0.86 -7.23
CA GLN A 265 6.98 -2.14 -7.91
C GLN A 265 5.80 -2.95 -7.33
N VAL A 266 5.16 -2.50 -6.24
CA VAL A 266 3.99 -3.22 -5.69
C VAL A 266 2.84 -3.21 -6.70
N THR A 267 2.50 -4.39 -7.22
CA THR A 267 1.53 -4.58 -8.30
C THR A 267 0.06 -4.47 -7.88
N ALA A 268 -0.22 -4.46 -6.57
CA ALA A 268 -1.57 -4.33 -6.06
C ALA A 268 -2.23 -3.03 -6.55
N GLY A 269 -3.40 -3.15 -7.18
CA GLY A 269 -4.14 -2.02 -7.74
C GLY A 269 -3.65 -1.52 -9.11
N MET A 270 -2.61 -2.13 -9.70
CA MET A 270 -2.05 -1.72 -11.00
C MET A 270 -2.69 -2.42 -12.21
N GLY A 271 -3.34 -3.57 -12.02
CA GLY A 271 -3.76 -4.42 -13.14
C GLY A 271 -2.58 -5.11 -13.83
N GLU A 272 -2.77 -5.52 -15.07
CA GLU A 272 -1.77 -6.29 -15.83
C GLU A 272 -0.68 -5.39 -16.44
N THR A 273 -1.08 -4.21 -16.91
CA THR A 273 -0.23 -3.25 -17.64
C THR A 273 0.19 -2.05 -16.80
N GLY A 274 -0.29 -1.94 -15.56
CA GLY A 274 0.01 -0.77 -14.75
C GLY A 274 1.45 -0.73 -14.25
N GLU A 275 2.03 0.45 -14.21
CA GLU A 275 3.40 0.71 -13.78
C GLU A 275 3.47 2.01 -12.98
N ALA A 276 4.41 2.10 -12.04
CA ALA A 276 4.71 3.35 -11.37
C ALA A 276 6.23 3.54 -11.29
N TYR A 277 6.69 4.78 -11.46
CA TYR A 277 8.11 5.12 -11.40
C TYR A 277 8.34 6.56 -10.95
N ILE A 278 9.58 6.84 -10.55
CA ILE A 278 10.05 8.15 -10.11
C ILE A 278 11.02 8.71 -11.15
N ILE A 279 10.89 9.98 -11.50
CA ILE A 279 11.78 10.73 -12.40
C ILE A 279 12.39 11.92 -11.67
N GLY A 280 13.70 12.14 -11.83
CA GLY A 280 14.37 13.33 -11.29
C GLY A 280 14.30 14.54 -12.22
N GLU A 281 14.80 15.69 -11.76
CA GLU A 281 14.83 16.95 -12.54
C GLU A 281 15.69 16.85 -13.83
N ASP A 282 16.57 15.86 -13.90
CA ASP A 282 17.36 15.52 -15.10
C ASP A 282 16.60 14.65 -16.12
N HIS A 283 15.31 14.39 -15.85
CA HIS A 283 14.42 13.56 -16.65
C HIS A 283 14.84 12.08 -16.71
N LEU A 284 15.71 11.62 -15.81
CA LEU A 284 16.12 10.22 -15.71
C LEU A 284 15.35 9.50 -14.60
N MET A 285 15.11 8.20 -14.79
CA MET A 285 14.47 7.38 -13.78
C MET A 285 15.29 7.28 -12.48
N ARG A 286 14.60 7.30 -11.34
CA ARG A 286 15.13 6.99 -9.99
C ARG A 286 14.69 5.62 -9.49
N THR A 287 13.74 5.00 -10.19
CA THR A 287 13.30 3.63 -9.93
C THR A 287 13.25 2.81 -11.22
N ASP A 288 13.39 1.51 -11.09
CA ASP A 288 13.35 0.60 -12.24
C ASP A 288 11.95 0.46 -12.83
N SER A 289 11.88 0.46 -14.16
CA SER A 289 10.69 0.03 -14.87
C SER A 289 10.44 -1.45 -14.61
N ARG A 290 9.20 -1.80 -14.29
CA ARG A 290 8.81 -3.21 -14.11
C ARG A 290 8.77 -4.01 -15.42
N PHE A 291 8.95 -3.35 -16.56
CA PHE A 291 8.99 -3.94 -17.90
C PHE A 291 10.42 -4.11 -18.45
N SER A 292 11.43 -3.78 -17.65
CA SER A 292 12.84 -3.93 -18.03
C SER A 292 13.50 -5.03 -17.19
N GLU A 293 14.29 -5.89 -17.84
CA GLU A 293 15.15 -6.86 -17.13
C GLU A 293 16.46 -6.21 -16.64
N GLU A 294 16.90 -5.15 -17.33
CA GLU A 294 18.06 -4.34 -16.94
C GLU A 294 17.60 -3.11 -16.14
N SER A 295 18.47 -2.59 -15.28
CA SER A 295 18.14 -1.38 -14.51
C SER A 295 17.94 -0.17 -15.43
N THR A 296 16.87 0.57 -15.20
CA THR A 296 16.54 1.81 -15.93
C THR A 296 16.94 3.07 -15.17
N ILE A 297 17.35 2.93 -13.92
CA ILE A 297 17.74 4.03 -13.03
C ILE A 297 18.94 4.78 -13.63
N LEU A 298 18.83 6.10 -13.75
CA LEU A 298 19.81 7.01 -14.37
C LEU A 298 20.21 6.65 -15.82
N VAL A 299 19.51 5.72 -16.46
CA VAL A 299 19.76 5.29 -17.85
C VAL A 299 18.59 5.67 -18.75
N ARG A 300 17.36 5.42 -18.30
CA ARG A 300 16.15 5.71 -19.08
C ARG A 300 15.74 7.16 -18.87
N LYS A 301 15.79 7.93 -19.96
CA LYS A 301 15.22 9.27 -20.01
C LYS A 301 13.72 9.22 -20.34
N VAL A 302 12.93 10.01 -19.62
CA VAL A 302 11.48 10.14 -19.81
C VAL A 302 11.13 11.63 -19.93
N ASP A 303 10.83 12.06 -21.14
CA ASP A 303 10.46 13.44 -21.48
C ASP A 303 8.99 13.52 -21.92
N THR A 304 8.09 13.02 -21.08
CA THR A 304 6.64 13.02 -21.38
C THR A 304 5.95 14.26 -20.80
N GLU A 305 4.76 14.59 -21.30
CA GLU A 305 3.96 15.72 -20.82
C GLU A 305 3.65 15.58 -19.32
N SER A 306 3.38 14.37 -18.83
CA SER A 306 3.07 14.11 -17.42
C SER A 306 4.28 14.36 -16.50
N VAL A 307 5.48 13.97 -16.94
CA VAL A 307 6.73 14.21 -16.20
C VAL A 307 7.04 15.70 -16.13
N ILE A 308 6.92 16.41 -17.25
CA ILE A 308 7.17 17.86 -17.28
C ILE A 308 6.21 18.58 -16.33
N ALA A 309 4.91 18.28 -16.42
CA ALA A 309 3.90 18.89 -15.55
C ALA A 309 4.15 18.58 -14.06
N ALA A 310 4.50 17.34 -13.73
CA ALA A 310 4.86 16.97 -12.36
C ALA A 310 6.10 17.71 -11.83
N LEU A 311 7.16 17.88 -12.64
CA LEU A 311 8.34 18.64 -12.24
C LEU A 311 8.04 20.15 -12.09
N GLU A 312 7.06 20.68 -12.82
CA GLU A 312 6.55 22.05 -12.63
C GLU A 312 5.69 22.20 -11.35
N GLY A 313 5.34 21.08 -10.69
CA GLY A 313 4.57 21.05 -9.45
C GLY A 313 3.07 20.83 -9.66
N GLU A 314 2.65 20.46 -10.86
CA GLU A 314 1.27 20.11 -11.16
C GLU A 314 0.96 18.65 -10.81
N SER A 315 -0.33 18.33 -10.71
CA SER A 315 -0.82 16.96 -10.58
C SER A 315 -2.09 16.76 -11.39
N GLY A 316 -2.29 15.54 -11.87
CA GLY A 316 -3.46 15.22 -12.69
C GLY A 316 -3.34 13.86 -13.36
N VAL A 317 -4.28 13.60 -14.26
CA VAL A 317 -4.27 12.41 -15.13
C VAL A 317 -4.47 12.84 -16.57
N ILE A 318 -3.51 12.50 -17.42
CA ILE A 318 -3.59 12.76 -18.86
C ILE A 318 -3.53 11.45 -19.65
N GLN A 319 -4.19 11.43 -20.81
CA GLN A 319 -4.07 10.32 -21.75
C GLN A 319 -3.05 10.71 -22.81
N MET A 320 -1.95 9.97 -22.91
CA MET A 320 -0.82 10.26 -23.79
C MET A 320 -0.06 8.97 -24.15
N ASP A 321 0.94 9.06 -25.01
CA ASP A 321 1.90 7.97 -25.23
C ASP A 321 3.01 8.04 -24.18
N ASP A 322 3.35 6.90 -23.57
CA ASP A 322 4.44 6.78 -22.61
C ASP A 322 5.83 6.73 -23.29
N TYR A 323 6.88 6.54 -22.49
CA TYR A 323 8.26 6.41 -22.98
C TYR A 323 8.49 5.15 -23.84
N ARG A 324 7.56 4.18 -23.83
CA ARG A 324 7.58 2.97 -24.66
C ARG A 324 6.80 3.17 -25.97
N GLY A 325 6.11 4.30 -26.13
CA GLY A 325 5.22 4.58 -27.26
C GLY A 325 3.86 3.88 -27.16
N VAL A 326 3.43 3.54 -25.94
CA VAL A 326 2.15 2.91 -25.64
C VAL A 326 1.18 3.98 -25.13
N SER A 327 -0.04 4.02 -25.67
CA SER A 327 -1.09 4.93 -25.19
C SER A 327 -1.51 4.54 -23.78
N VAL A 328 -1.27 5.40 -22.79
CA VAL A 328 -1.55 5.18 -21.37
C VAL A 328 -2.45 6.29 -20.81
N PHE A 329 -3.13 5.96 -19.70
CA PHE A 329 -3.55 6.98 -18.74
C PHE A 329 -2.40 7.15 -17.75
N SER A 330 -1.85 8.36 -17.67
CA SER A 330 -0.71 8.71 -16.82
C SER A 330 -1.16 9.67 -15.73
N ALA A 331 -1.27 9.16 -14.51
CA ALA A 331 -1.41 9.97 -13.32
C ALA A 331 -0.03 10.45 -12.87
N PHE A 332 0.09 11.73 -12.54
CA PHE A 332 1.36 12.35 -12.21
C PHE A 332 1.23 13.33 -11.06
N GLY A 333 2.33 13.52 -10.33
CA GLY A 333 2.42 14.48 -9.24
C GLY A 333 3.85 14.69 -8.77
N ALA A 334 4.08 15.81 -8.10
CA ALA A 334 5.38 16.18 -7.53
C ALA A 334 5.59 15.57 -6.14
N LEU A 335 6.81 15.09 -5.87
CA LEU A 335 7.31 14.75 -4.55
C LEU A 335 8.52 15.63 -4.24
N ASP A 336 8.35 16.58 -3.34
CA ASP A 336 9.40 17.50 -2.91
C ASP A 336 10.12 16.97 -1.67
N PHE A 337 11.42 16.75 -1.76
CA PHE A 337 12.25 16.31 -0.65
C PHE A 337 13.53 17.15 -0.53
N MET A 338 13.63 17.93 0.55
CA MET A 338 14.83 18.70 0.90
C MET A 338 15.41 19.58 -0.23
N GLY A 339 14.54 20.17 -1.04
CA GLY A 339 14.93 21.05 -2.16
C GLY A 339 15.20 20.31 -3.48
N THR A 340 15.02 18.98 -3.51
CA THR A 340 14.95 18.19 -4.74
C THR A 340 13.50 17.87 -5.04
N ARG A 341 13.10 18.01 -6.31
CA ARG A 341 11.79 17.61 -6.79
C ARG A 341 11.89 16.34 -7.62
N TRP A 342 11.04 15.38 -7.32
CA TRP A 342 10.83 14.21 -8.15
C TRP A 342 9.42 14.22 -8.74
N ALA A 343 9.30 13.79 -9.99
CA ALA A 343 8.01 13.46 -10.59
C ALA A 343 7.69 11.99 -10.26
N VAL A 344 6.56 11.74 -9.63
CA VAL A 344 6.02 10.41 -9.40
C VAL A 344 4.95 10.17 -10.45
N ILE A 345 5.06 9.04 -11.15
CA ILE A 345 4.18 8.68 -12.26
C ILE A 345 3.53 7.33 -11.94
N ALA A 346 2.24 7.21 -12.24
CA ALA A 346 1.49 5.97 -12.22
C ALA A 346 0.70 5.85 -13.54
N GLU A 347 0.99 4.81 -14.31
CA GLU A 347 0.50 4.62 -15.67
C GLU A 347 -0.26 3.31 -15.79
N LYS A 348 -1.23 3.28 -16.71
CA LYS A 348 -1.93 2.07 -17.13
C LYS A 348 -2.31 2.15 -18.60
N ASP A 349 -2.16 1.06 -19.34
CA ASP A 349 -2.43 1.04 -20.77
C ASP A 349 -3.90 1.35 -21.07
N SER A 350 -4.11 2.22 -22.06
CA SER A 350 -5.45 2.61 -22.51
C SER A 350 -6.26 1.41 -23.00
N ASP A 351 -5.59 0.42 -23.58
CA ASP A 351 -6.23 -0.81 -24.09
C ASP A 351 -6.75 -1.70 -22.97
N GLU A 352 -5.99 -1.85 -21.86
CA GLU A 352 -6.49 -2.59 -20.69
C GLU A 352 -7.69 -1.86 -20.09
N VAL A 353 -7.60 -0.54 -19.91
CA VAL A 353 -8.71 0.28 -19.39
C VAL A 353 -9.95 0.15 -20.26
N LEU A 354 -9.81 0.18 -21.60
CA LEU A 354 -10.95 0.17 -22.53
C LEU A 354 -11.43 -1.23 -22.93
N SER A 355 -10.73 -2.29 -22.53
CA SER A 355 -11.07 -3.68 -22.86
C SER A 355 -12.50 -4.03 -22.44
N SER A 356 -12.90 -3.64 -21.23
CA SER A 356 -14.26 -3.82 -20.70
C SER A 356 -15.32 -3.10 -21.55
N VAL A 357 -15.00 -1.92 -22.12
CA VAL A 357 -15.91 -1.17 -23.02
C VAL A 357 -16.15 -1.97 -24.31
N VAL A 358 -15.11 -2.61 -24.84
CA VAL A 358 -15.21 -3.41 -26.07
C VAL A 358 -16.08 -4.64 -25.86
N GLU A 359 -15.95 -5.30 -24.71
CA GLU A 359 -16.77 -6.45 -24.35
C GLU A 359 -18.25 -6.07 -24.21
N THR A 360 -18.56 -5.02 -23.45
CA THR A 360 -19.94 -4.51 -23.30
C THR A 360 -20.54 -4.12 -24.66
N ARG A 361 -19.76 -3.44 -25.52
CA ARG A 361 -20.16 -3.09 -26.89
C ARG A 361 -20.51 -4.33 -27.71
N ASN A 362 -19.69 -5.38 -27.67
CA ASN A 362 -19.91 -6.59 -28.46
C ASN A 362 -21.17 -7.33 -28.00
N ILE A 363 -21.39 -7.44 -26.68
CA ILE A 363 -22.62 -8.02 -26.11
C ILE A 363 -23.84 -7.22 -26.58
N MET A 364 -23.77 -5.88 -26.52
CA MET A 364 -24.86 -5.00 -26.99
C MET A 364 -25.14 -5.14 -28.49
N LEU A 365 -24.11 -5.33 -29.33
CA LEU A 365 -24.30 -5.59 -30.76
C LEU A 365 -25.00 -6.93 -31.01
N ILE A 366 -24.67 -7.98 -30.24
CA ILE A 366 -25.32 -9.29 -30.34
C ILE A 366 -26.79 -9.17 -29.93
N VAL A 367 -27.09 -8.53 -28.79
CA VAL A 367 -28.47 -8.30 -28.33
C VAL A 367 -29.26 -7.48 -29.35
N ALA A 368 -28.67 -6.40 -29.90
CA ALA A 368 -29.30 -5.58 -30.92
C ALA A 368 -29.63 -6.39 -32.19
N LEU A 369 -28.72 -7.26 -32.65
CA LEU A 369 -28.96 -8.14 -33.80
C LEU A 369 -30.09 -9.14 -33.54
N ILE A 370 -30.17 -9.72 -32.35
CA ILE A 370 -31.25 -10.65 -31.95
C ILE A 370 -32.60 -9.92 -31.98
N VAL A 371 -32.69 -8.74 -31.34
CA VAL A 371 -33.91 -7.92 -31.32
C VAL A 371 -34.32 -7.52 -32.72
N LEU A 372 -33.38 -7.10 -33.57
CA LEU A 372 -33.66 -6.72 -34.96
C LEU A 372 -34.19 -7.90 -35.78
N GLY A 373 -33.65 -9.10 -35.54
CA GLY A 373 -34.11 -10.35 -36.13
C GLY A 373 -35.57 -10.64 -35.75
N ILE A 374 -35.91 -10.54 -34.46
CA ILE A 374 -37.27 -10.75 -33.95
C ILE A 374 -38.24 -9.73 -34.54
N VAL A 375 -37.89 -8.44 -34.53
CA VAL A 375 -38.72 -7.35 -35.07
C VAL A 375 -38.95 -7.51 -36.58
N ALA A 376 -37.92 -7.92 -37.33
CA ALA A 376 -38.05 -8.21 -38.76
C ALA A 376 -39.00 -9.40 -39.00
N LEU A 377 -38.92 -10.45 -38.18
CA LEU A 377 -39.76 -11.63 -38.27
C LEU A 377 -41.23 -11.30 -38.01
N ILE A 378 -41.51 -10.54 -36.94
CA ILE A 378 -42.85 -10.00 -36.62
C ILE A 378 -43.36 -9.11 -37.75
N GLY A 379 -42.52 -8.19 -38.24
CA GLY A 379 -42.89 -7.29 -39.34
C GLY A 379 -43.29 -8.04 -40.62
N VAL A 380 -42.57 -9.10 -40.98
CA VAL A 380 -42.91 -9.97 -42.11
C VAL A 380 -44.23 -10.71 -41.87
N PHE A 381 -44.48 -11.20 -40.66
CA PHE A 381 -45.71 -11.89 -40.30
C PHE A 381 -46.93 -10.95 -40.42
N VAL A 382 -46.84 -9.75 -39.85
CA VAL A 382 -47.90 -8.72 -39.91
C VAL A 382 -48.16 -8.26 -41.35
N ALA A 383 -47.10 -8.04 -42.14
CA ALA A 383 -47.27 -7.63 -43.54
C ALA A 383 -47.95 -8.69 -44.41
N ARG A 384 -47.64 -9.98 -44.19
CA ARG A 384 -48.33 -11.08 -44.87
C ARG A 384 -49.78 -11.23 -44.40
N GLY A 385 -50.04 -11.04 -43.11
CA GLY A 385 -51.37 -11.14 -42.53
C GLY A 385 -52.36 -10.08 -43.02
N VAL A 386 -51.90 -8.84 -43.22
CA VAL A 386 -52.79 -7.69 -43.50
C VAL A 386 -52.73 -7.22 -44.96
N SER A 387 -51.54 -7.05 -45.54
CA SER A 387 -51.42 -6.33 -46.82
C SER A 387 -51.80 -7.18 -48.04
N GLY A 388 -51.65 -8.50 -47.97
CA GLY A 388 -52.06 -9.42 -49.04
C GLY A 388 -53.59 -9.40 -49.25
N PRO A 389 -54.38 -9.69 -48.20
CA PRO A 389 -55.84 -9.67 -48.27
C PRO A 389 -56.44 -8.32 -48.70
N VAL A 390 -55.93 -7.20 -48.18
CA VAL A 390 -56.40 -5.86 -48.57
C VAL A 390 -56.16 -5.57 -50.06
N THR A 391 -55.03 -6.02 -50.61
CA THR A 391 -54.71 -5.84 -52.04
C THR A 391 -55.61 -6.70 -52.94
N ALA A 392 -55.94 -7.92 -52.50
CA ALA A 392 -56.86 -8.82 -53.18
C ALA A 392 -58.28 -8.25 -53.21
N MET A 393 -58.77 -7.74 -52.07
CA MET A 393 -60.08 -7.08 -51.96
C MET A 393 -60.19 -5.83 -52.83
N THR A 394 -59.13 -5.01 -52.88
CA THR A 394 -59.09 -3.82 -53.74
C THR A 394 -59.16 -4.19 -55.23
N SER A 395 -58.65 -5.36 -55.61
CA SER A 395 -58.70 -5.87 -56.98
C SER A 395 -60.09 -6.40 -57.34
N ALA A 396 -60.71 -7.18 -56.45
CA ALA A 396 -62.08 -7.68 -56.62
C ALA A 396 -63.11 -6.55 -56.72
N MET A 397 -62.97 -5.49 -55.90
CA MET A 397 -63.85 -4.33 -55.94
C MET A 397 -63.71 -3.52 -57.25
N ARG A 398 -62.51 -3.49 -57.86
CA ARG A 398 -62.32 -2.88 -59.19
C ARG A 398 -62.96 -3.68 -60.32
N GLU A 399 -62.92 -5.01 -60.23
CA GLU A 399 -63.61 -5.87 -61.20
C GLU A 399 -65.13 -5.74 -61.09
N LEU A 400 -65.67 -5.73 -59.87
CA LEU A 400 -67.10 -5.54 -59.62
C LEU A 400 -67.58 -4.16 -60.12
N ALA A 401 -66.79 -3.11 -59.90
CA ALA A 401 -67.07 -1.77 -60.40
C ALA A 401 -66.95 -1.64 -61.93
N SER A 402 -66.22 -2.55 -62.59
CA SER A 402 -66.10 -2.60 -64.06
C SER A 402 -67.25 -3.37 -64.73
N GLY A 403 -68.22 -3.84 -63.95
CA GLY A 403 -69.41 -4.54 -64.44
C GLY A 403 -69.27 -6.06 -64.52
N ASN A 404 -68.12 -6.62 -64.12
CA ASN A 404 -67.96 -8.07 -64.00
C ASN A 404 -68.56 -8.56 -62.69
N LYS A 405 -69.77 -9.13 -62.76
CA LYS A 405 -70.52 -9.63 -61.60
C LYS A 405 -70.16 -11.07 -61.21
N ASP A 406 -69.30 -11.75 -61.96
CA ASP A 406 -68.86 -13.12 -61.67
C ASP A 406 -67.56 -13.18 -60.86
N VAL A 407 -66.99 -12.03 -60.45
CA VAL A 407 -65.76 -12.01 -59.65
C VAL A 407 -65.98 -12.61 -58.26
N ASP A 408 -65.08 -13.50 -57.85
CA ASP A 408 -65.13 -14.14 -56.54
C ASP A 408 -64.47 -13.22 -55.49
N ILE A 409 -65.17 -12.95 -54.39
CA ILE A 409 -64.68 -11.98 -53.39
C ILE A 409 -63.74 -12.71 -52.41
N PRO A 410 -62.42 -12.42 -52.41
CA PRO A 410 -61.44 -13.16 -51.63
C PRO A 410 -61.57 -12.85 -50.14
N GLY A 411 -61.49 -13.88 -49.29
CA GLY A 411 -61.44 -13.70 -47.83
C GLY A 411 -62.78 -13.76 -47.09
N GLN A 412 -63.87 -14.21 -47.72
CA GLN A 412 -65.19 -14.38 -47.08
C GLN A 412 -65.21 -15.34 -45.87
N ALA A 413 -64.23 -16.23 -45.75
CA ALA A 413 -64.11 -17.16 -44.62
C ALA A 413 -63.28 -16.59 -43.45
N ARG A 414 -62.86 -15.32 -43.52
CA ARG A 414 -62.12 -14.66 -42.44
C ARG A 414 -63.08 -14.06 -41.43
N SER A 415 -62.70 -14.08 -40.15
CA SER A 415 -63.50 -13.58 -39.02
C SER A 415 -62.96 -12.27 -38.44
N ASP A 416 -62.10 -11.58 -39.17
CA ASP A 416 -61.47 -10.30 -38.79
C ASP A 416 -62.03 -9.13 -39.61
N GLU A 417 -61.54 -7.92 -39.38
CA GLU A 417 -62.03 -6.69 -40.04
C GLU A 417 -61.89 -6.73 -41.57
N ILE A 418 -61.02 -7.61 -42.10
CA ILE A 418 -60.90 -7.85 -43.55
C ILE A 418 -62.01 -8.78 -44.06
N GLY A 419 -62.47 -9.73 -43.23
CA GLY A 419 -63.67 -10.54 -43.47
C GLY A 419 -64.94 -9.70 -43.51
N ASP A 420 -65.09 -8.74 -42.59
CA ASP A 420 -66.21 -7.78 -42.61
C ASP A 420 -66.20 -6.91 -43.88
N MET A 421 -65.01 -6.49 -44.35
CA MET A 421 -64.86 -5.82 -45.65
C MET A 421 -65.22 -6.73 -46.83
N ALA A 422 -64.88 -8.01 -46.79
CA ALA A 422 -65.24 -8.99 -47.83
C ALA A 422 -66.75 -9.24 -47.86
N ALA A 423 -67.40 -9.38 -46.69
CA ALA A 423 -68.85 -9.51 -46.56
C ALA A 423 -69.59 -8.26 -47.07
N ALA A 424 -69.10 -7.05 -46.75
CA ALA A 424 -69.69 -5.81 -47.24
C ALA A 424 -69.62 -5.67 -48.78
N VAL A 425 -68.51 -6.09 -49.40
CA VAL A 425 -68.34 -6.09 -50.87
C VAL A 425 -69.18 -7.19 -51.53
N GLN A 426 -69.36 -8.34 -50.87
CA GLN A 426 -70.27 -9.42 -51.30
C GLN A 426 -71.74 -8.96 -51.27
N VAL A 427 -72.15 -8.24 -50.21
CA VAL A 427 -73.49 -7.62 -50.11
C VAL A 427 -73.71 -6.58 -51.20
N PHE A 428 -72.68 -5.83 -51.61
CA PHE A 428 -72.75 -4.93 -52.78
C PHE A 428 -72.91 -5.67 -54.12
N LYS A 429 -72.31 -6.86 -54.27
CA LYS A 429 -72.49 -7.76 -55.44
C LYS A 429 -73.91 -8.34 -55.48
N GLU A 430 -74.43 -8.76 -54.33
CA GLU A 430 -75.74 -9.40 -54.18
C GLU A 430 -76.91 -8.40 -54.27
N ASN A 431 -76.79 -7.21 -53.68
CA ASN A 431 -77.81 -6.14 -53.79
C ASN A 431 -77.99 -5.61 -55.22
N ALA A 432 -77.02 -5.82 -56.12
CA ALA A 432 -77.13 -5.49 -57.54
C ALA A 432 -77.83 -6.57 -58.38
N VAL A 433 -78.24 -7.69 -57.76
CA VAL A 433 -78.89 -8.84 -58.40
C VAL A 433 -80.29 -9.13 -57.83
N GLU A 434 -80.60 -8.75 -56.58
CA GLU A 434 -81.84 -9.19 -55.87
C GLU A 434 -82.90 -8.09 -55.63
N ALA A 435 -82.94 -7.02 -56.44
CA ALA A 435 -83.90 -5.92 -56.27
C ALA A 435 -85.31 -6.18 -56.88
N GLU A 436 -85.72 -7.43 -57.14
CA GLU A 436 -86.99 -7.69 -57.86
C GLU A 436 -87.82 -8.90 -57.40
N ARG A 437 -87.72 -9.37 -56.16
CA ARG A 437 -88.66 -10.44 -55.71
C ARG A 437 -89.08 -10.37 -54.25
N LEU A 438 -90.00 -9.43 -53.99
CA LEU A 438 -91.17 -9.58 -53.10
C LEU A 438 -91.35 -10.99 -52.49
N SER A 439 -91.71 -11.21 -51.24
CA SER A 439 -92.17 -10.33 -50.17
C SER A 439 -92.43 -11.20 -48.93
N ALA A 440 -92.06 -10.69 -47.76
CA ALA A 440 -92.95 -10.58 -46.61
C ALA A 440 -93.88 -11.78 -46.27
N ILE A 441 -93.31 -12.90 -45.80
CA ILE A 441 -94.01 -13.85 -44.92
C ILE A 441 -92.93 -14.47 -44.00
N GLU A 442 -93.03 -14.32 -42.66
CA GLU A 442 -92.22 -14.98 -41.56
C GLU A 442 -91.56 -14.06 -40.49
N ALA A 443 -92.07 -12.85 -40.23
CA ALA A 443 -91.39 -11.89 -39.34
C ALA A 443 -91.63 -11.97 -37.81
N GLU A 444 -92.41 -12.91 -37.25
CA GLU A 444 -92.73 -12.87 -35.79
C GLU A 444 -92.22 -14.07 -34.97
N GLU A 445 -92.00 -15.26 -35.55
CA GLU A 445 -91.40 -16.40 -34.82
C GLU A 445 -89.86 -16.40 -34.81
N VAL A 446 -89.25 -15.84 -35.86
CA VAL A 446 -87.78 -15.69 -35.95
C VAL A 446 -87.28 -14.68 -34.90
N ARG A 447 -88.01 -13.59 -34.61
CA ARG A 447 -87.59 -12.54 -33.67
C ARG A 447 -87.34 -13.05 -32.24
N LYS A 448 -88.14 -14.01 -31.75
CA LYS A 448 -87.95 -14.60 -30.41
C LYS A 448 -86.85 -15.66 -30.34
N ARG A 449 -86.55 -16.36 -31.45
CA ARG A 449 -85.39 -17.26 -31.54
C ARG A 449 -84.10 -16.46 -31.74
N GLU A 450 -84.10 -15.45 -32.60
CA GLU A 450 -82.97 -14.55 -32.82
C GLU A 450 -82.64 -13.72 -31.58
N GLU A 451 -83.61 -13.20 -30.83
CA GLU A 451 -83.34 -12.50 -29.56
C GLU A 451 -82.70 -13.45 -28.53
N ARG A 452 -83.14 -14.71 -28.47
CA ARG A 452 -82.59 -15.71 -27.55
C ARG A 452 -81.20 -16.17 -27.97
N THR A 453 -80.96 -16.38 -29.27
CA THR A 453 -79.66 -16.75 -29.84
C THR A 453 -78.67 -15.58 -29.79
N LYS A 454 -79.10 -14.34 -30.05
CA LYS A 454 -78.27 -13.13 -29.87
C LYS A 454 -77.89 -12.93 -28.41
N ARG A 455 -78.85 -13.04 -27.48
CA ARG A 455 -78.57 -12.95 -26.04
C ARG A 455 -77.61 -14.05 -25.58
N MET A 456 -77.75 -15.27 -26.11
CA MET A 456 -76.85 -16.39 -25.83
C MET A 456 -75.45 -16.17 -26.42
N MET A 457 -75.34 -15.68 -27.66
CA MET A 457 -74.06 -15.33 -28.28
C MET A 457 -73.37 -14.15 -27.59
N GLU A 458 -74.11 -13.11 -27.20
CA GLU A 458 -73.57 -12.00 -26.39
C GLU A 458 -73.07 -12.51 -25.03
N LEU A 459 -73.84 -13.37 -24.35
CA LEU A 459 -73.41 -13.99 -23.09
C LEU A 459 -72.17 -14.87 -23.29
N CYS A 460 -72.10 -15.66 -24.37
CA CYS A 460 -70.93 -16.48 -24.68
C CYS A 460 -69.71 -15.64 -25.04
N THR A 461 -69.88 -14.55 -25.79
CA THR A 461 -68.78 -13.66 -26.20
C THR A 461 -68.23 -12.89 -25.00
N ASN A 462 -69.10 -12.38 -24.12
CA ASN A 462 -68.68 -11.74 -22.89
C ASN A 462 -68.03 -12.74 -21.92
N PHE A 463 -68.56 -13.97 -21.83
CA PHE A 463 -67.96 -15.03 -21.04
C PHE A 463 -66.56 -15.44 -21.57
N ASP A 464 -66.41 -15.56 -22.88
CA ASP A 464 -65.14 -15.84 -23.57
C ASP A 464 -64.09 -14.76 -23.29
N ALA A 465 -64.48 -13.49 -23.45
CA ALA A 465 -63.60 -12.36 -23.15
C ALA A 465 -63.17 -12.32 -21.67
N SER A 466 -64.12 -12.48 -20.73
CA SER A 466 -63.82 -12.47 -19.30
C SER A 466 -62.97 -13.66 -18.86
N ILE A 467 -63.21 -14.86 -19.38
CA ILE A 467 -62.39 -16.03 -19.04
C ILE A 467 -61.01 -15.95 -19.68
N SER A 468 -60.92 -15.51 -20.94
CA SER A 468 -59.63 -15.29 -21.60
C SER A 468 -58.77 -14.27 -20.85
N GLU A 469 -59.37 -13.19 -20.34
CA GLU A 469 -58.68 -12.21 -19.49
C GLU A 469 -58.19 -12.84 -18.18
N VAL A 470 -59.02 -13.63 -17.50
CA VAL A 470 -58.64 -14.33 -16.25
C VAL A 470 -57.51 -15.34 -16.50
N VAL A 471 -57.61 -16.16 -17.54
CA VAL A 471 -56.57 -17.15 -17.92
C VAL A 471 -55.26 -16.45 -18.28
N SER A 472 -55.32 -15.36 -19.05
CA SER A 472 -54.14 -14.54 -19.37
C SER A 472 -53.51 -13.94 -18.13
N SER A 473 -54.32 -13.44 -17.18
CA SER A 473 -53.85 -12.85 -15.93
C SER A 473 -53.18 -13.89 -15.02
N VAL A 474 -53.79 -15.08 -14.88
CA VAL A 474 -53.21 -16.19 -14.12
C VAL A 474 -51.90 -16.67 -14.74
N THR A 475 -51.83 -16.75 -16.08
CA THR A 475 -50.61 -17.16 -16.79
C THR A 475 -49.49 -16.13 -16.63
N ALA A 476 -49.81 -14.83 -16.70
CA ALA A 476 -48.85 -13.77 -16.44
C ALA A 476 -48.33 -13.81 -14.99
N ALA A 477 -49.23 -13.95 -14.00
CA ALA A 477 -48.86 -14.04 -12.59
C ALA A 477 -48.02 -15.30 -12.28
N ALA A 478 -48.32 -16.42 -12.94
CA ALA A 478 -47.52 -17.65 -12.83
C ALA A 478 -46.09 -17.43 -13.38
N THR A 479 -45.97 -16.79 -14.55
CA THR A 479 -44.66 -16.47 -15.17
C THR A 479 -43.84 -15.52 -14.28
N GLU A 480 -44.48 -14.51 -13.69
CA GLU A 480 -43.83 -13.57 -12.77
C GLU A 480 -43.37 -14.27 -11.48
N THR A 481 -44.21 -15.19 -10.96
CA THR A 481 -43.88 -16.01 -9.78
C THR A 481 -42.69 -16.94 -10.07
N GLU A 482 -42.65 -17.56 -11.26
CA GLU A 482 -41.53 -18.39 -11.70
C GLU A 482 -40.23 -17.59 -11.77
N SER A 483 -40.25 -16.42 -12.42
CA SER A 483 -39.07 -15.53 -12.49
C SER A 483 -38.59 -15.07 -11.11
N THR A 484 -39.53 -14.77 -10.20
CA THR A 484 -39.21 -14.36 -8.83
C THR A 484 -38.59 -15.51 -8.05
N ALA A 485 -39.13 -16.72 -8.19
CA ALA A 485 -38.60 -17.92 -7.57
C ALA A 485 -37.18 -18.24 -8.09
N GLN A 486 -36.93 -18.09 -9.39
CA GLN A 486 -35.60 -18.31 -9.97
C GLN A 486 -34.56 -17.31 -9.46
N SER A 487 -34.94 -16.04 -9.33
CA SER A 487 -34.10 -15.01 -8.72
C SER A 487 -33.82 -15.33 -7.24
N MET A 488 -34.82 -15.81 -6.51
CA MET A 488 -34.69 -16.23 -5.12
C MET A 488 -33.74 -17.43 -4.95
N ALA A 489 -33.81 -18.40 -5.86
CA ALA A 489 -32.88 -19.53 -5.89
C ALA A 489 -31.44 -19.07 -6.15
N SER A 490 -31.23 -18.17 -7.12
CA SER A 490 -29.91 -17.60 -7.40
C SER A 490 -29.34 -16.84 -6.20
N ASN A 491 -30.14 -15.99 -5.55
CA ASN A 491 -29.71 -15.23 -4.37
C ASN A 491 -29.38 -16.16 -3.19
N ALA A 492 -30.14 -17.25 -3.03
CA ALA A 492 -29.87 -18.26 -2.00
C ALA A 492 -28.55 -19.01 -2.26
N GLU A 493 -28.28 -19.38 -3.51
CA GLU A 493 -27.02 -20.00 -3.93
C GLU A 493 -25.83 -19.07 -3.63
N GLU A 494 -25.93 -17.79 -4.01
CA GLU A 494 -24.92 -16.77 -3.73
C GLU A 494 -24.70 -16.57 -2.22
N THR A 495 -25.78 -16.49 -1.44
CA THR A 495 -25.71 -16.38 0.02
C THR A 495 -25.02 -17.59 0.64
N SER A 496 -25.27 -18.80 0.13
CA SER A 496 -24.61 -20.03 0.59
C SER A 496 -23.12 -20.02 0.28
N GLN A 497 -22.72 -19.60 -0.93
CA GLN A 497 -21.31 -19.47 -1.30
C GLN A 497 -20.58 -18.42 -0.45
N GLN A 498 -21.19 -17.24 -0.24
CA GLN A 498 -20.65 -16.21 0.64
C GLN A 498 -20.54 -16.70 2.09
N SER A 499 -21.54 -17.43 2.58
CA SER A 499 -21.52 -18.02 3.92
C SER A 499 -20.38 -19.03 4.10
N ALA A 500 -20.09 -19.84 3.08
CA ALA A 500 -18.95 -20.76 3.10
C ALA A 500 -17.61 -20.00 3.13
N ALA A 501 -17.47 -18.91 2.37
CA ALA A 501 -16.29 -18.06 2.40
C ALA A 501 -16.08 -17.40 3.78
N VAL A 502 -17.15 -16.87 4.39
CA VAL A 502 -17.10 -16.30 5.74
C VAL A 502 -16.78 -17.35 6.80
N ALA A 503 -17.32 -18.58 6.68
CA ALA A 503 -16.98 -19.68 7.57
C ALA A 503 -15.48 -20.01 7.53
N SER A 504 -14.90 -20.15 6.33
CA SER A 504 -13.47 -20.40 6.15
C SER A 504 -12.61 -19.26 6.70
N ALA A 505 -12.98 -18.00 6.44
CA ALA A 505 -12.29 -16.84 6.99
C ALA A 505 -12.36 -16.81 8.54
N THR A 506 -13.48 -17.25 9.12
CA THR A 506 -13.67 -17.33 10.57
C THR A 506 -12.80 -18.43 11.19
N GLU A 507 -12.68 -19.61 10.54
CA GLU A 507 -11.77 -20.67 10.98
C GLU A 507 -10.31 -20.18 10.99
N GLN A 508 -9.89 -19.45 9.96
CA GLN A 508 -8.56 -18.84 9.92
C GLN A 508 -8.38 -17.78 11.02
N ALA A 509 -9.40 -16.96 11.26
CA ALA A 509 -9.38 -15.99 12.34
C ALA A 509 -9.24 -16.67 13.72
N THR A 510 -9.95 -17.76 13.97
CA THR A 510 -9.81 -18.55 15.20
C THR A 510 -8.39 -19.11 15.36
N ALA A 511 -7.77 -19.62 14.30
CA ALA A 511 -6.38 -20.09 14.34
C ALA A 511 -5.40 -18.94 14.67
N ASN A 512 -5.60 -17.76 14.10
CA ASN A 512 -4.80 -16.58 14.40
C ASN A 512 -4.96 -16.14 15.85
N VAL A 513 -6.20 -16.08 16.36
CA VAL A 513 -6.48 -15.73 17.77
C VAL A 513 -5.81 -16.72 18.72
N GLN A 514 -5.84 -18.02 18.41
CA GLN A 514 -5.14 -19.05 19.21
C GLN A 514 -3.62 -18.82 19.23
N THR A 515 -3.04 -18.42 18.09
CA THR A 515 -1.61 -18.11 17.98
C THR A 515 -1.24 -16.89 18.83
N VAL A 516 -2.06 -15.85 18.81
CA VAL A 516 -1.87 -14.66 19.66
C VAL A 516 -2.02 -15.01 21.14
N ALA A 517 -2.95 -15.91 21.49
CA ALA A 517 -3.10 -16.40 22.86
C ALA A 517 -1.83 -17.07 23.37
N SER A 518 -1.25 -17.99 22.59
CA SER A 518 0.01 -18.65 22.94
C SER A 518 1.17 -17.65 23.07
N ALA A 519 1.27 -16.68 22.16
CA ALA A 519 2.29 -15.62 22.26
C ALA A 519 2.12 -14.76 23.51
N ALA A 520 0.87 -14.44 23.90
CA ALA A 520 0.59 -13.69 25.12
C ALA A 520 0.95 -14.49 26.39
N GLU A 521 0.74 -15.81 26.40
CA GLU A 521 1.16 -16.69 27.49
C GLU A 521 2.70 -16.77 27.60
N GLU A 522 3.41 -16.88 26.47
CA GLU A 522 4.88 -16.85 26.45
C GLU A 522 5.45 -15.51 26.92
N LEU A 523 4.83 -14.40 26.52
CA LEU A 523 5.18 -13.06 26.99
C LEU A 523 4.95 -12.93 28.50
N ALA A 524 3.83 -13.41 29.01
CA ALA A 524 3.54 -13.38 30.44
C ALA A 524 4.58 -14.17 31.26
N SER A 525 5.00 -15.34 30.76
CA SER A 525 6.09 -16.13 31.35
C SER A 525 7.42 -15.38 31.31
N SER A 526 7.75 -14.74 30.18
CA SER A 526 9.00 -13.99 30.00
C SER A 526 9.05 -12.77 30.92
N ILE A 527 7.95 -12.02 31.06
CA ILE A 527 7.82 -10.88 31.97
C ILE A 527 7.99 -11.32 33.42
N ALA A 528 7.42 -12.47 33.82
CA ALA A 528 7.59 -13.00 35.17
C ALA A 528 9.04 -13.36 35.48
N GLU A 529 9.77 -13.90 34.51
CA GLU A 529 11.20 -14.20 34.66
C GLU A 529 12.06 -12.93 34.71
N ILE A 530 11.76 -11.92 33.87
CA ILE A 530 12.42 -10.62 33.93
C ILE A 530 12.20 -9.97 35.30
N ALA A 531 10.97 -9.99 35.83
CA ALA A 531 10.66 -9.47 37.16
C ALA A 531 11.52 -10.14 38.24
N ARG A 532 11.68 -11.46 38.17
CA ARG A 532 12.54 -12.23 39.09
C ARG A 532 14.01 -11.81 38.97
N GLN A 533 14.53 -11.62 37.76
CA GLN A 533 15.92 -11.21 37.52
C GLN A 533 16.20 -9.77 37.98
N VAL A 534 15.23 -8.87 37.85
CA VAL A 534 15.33 -7.49 38.32
C VAL A 534 15.36 -7.43 39.85
N ASP A 535 14.53 -8.22 40.54
CA ASP A 535 14.56 -8.35 42.00
C ASP A 535 15.91 -8.88 42.50
N GLU A 536 16.45 -9.91 41.83
CA GLU A 536 17.77 -10.47 42.14
C GLU A 536 18.90 -9.44 41.90
N SER A 537 18.82 -8.68 40.81
CA SER A 537 19.79 -7.62 40.48
C SER A 537 19.77 -6.51 41.53
N THR A 538 18.59 -6.10 41.98
CA THR A 538 18.40 -5.10 43.05
C THR A 538 19.05 -5.57 44.35
N LYS A 539 18.82 -6.83 44.73
CA LYS A 539 19.44 -7.43 45.93
C LYS A 539 20.97 -7.53 45.83
N ASN A 540 21.50 -7.86 44.65
CA ASN A 540 22.94 -7.91 44.40
C ASN A 540 23.57 -6.51 44.45
N ALA A 541 22.91 -5.50 43.88
CA ALA A 541 23.35 -4.11 43.96
C ALA A 541 23.41 -3.63 45.43
N GLN A 542 22.36 -3.87 46.22
CA GLN A 542 22.35 -3.54 47.65
C GLN A 542 23.48 -4.22 48.43
N SER A 543 23.74 -5.50 48.13
CA SER A 543 24.84 -6.25 48.74
C SER A 543 26.21 -5.66 48.37
N ALA A 544 26.38 -5.23 47.12
CA ALA A 544 27.60 -4.61 46.63
C ALA A 544 27.83 -3.22 47.25
N VAL A 545 26.77 -2.41 47.46
CA VAL A 545 26.86 -1.13 48.21
C VAL A 545 27.38 -1.40 49.63
N SER A 546 26.78 -2.35 50.35
CA SER A 546 27.21 -2.67 51.72
C SER A 546 28.67 -3.15 51.77
N GLN A 547 29.11 -3.91 50.76
CA GLN A 547 30.49 -4.36 50.65
C GLN A 547 31.47 -3.22 50.32
N ALA A 548 31.07 -2.26 49.48
CA ALA A 548 31.85 -1.06 49.19
C ALA A 548 32.02 -0.19 50.43
N GLU A 549 30.94 0.05 51.20
CA GLU A 549 30.97 0.78 52.47
C GLU A 549 31.95 0.15 53.47
N LYS A 550 31.88 -1.17 53.67
CA LYS A 550 32.80 -1.90 54.55
C LYS A 550 34.26 -1.83 54.08
N THR A 551 34.48 -1.85 52.78
CA THR A 551 35.82 -1.71 52.19
C THR A 551 36.36 -0.29 52.43
N ASN A 552 35.51 0.73 52.26
CA ASN A 552 35.85 2.11 52.54
C ASN A 552 36.26 2.33 54.00
N GLU A 553 35.53 1.76 54.96
CA GLU A 553 35.91 1.80 56.39
C GLU A 553 37.29 1.16 56.67
N THR A 554 37.58 0.05 55.99
CA THR A 554 38.85 -0.66 56.13
C THR A 554 40.02 0.17 55.58
N VAL A 555 39.86 0.77 54.39
CA VAL A 555 40.88 1.62 53.78
C VAL A 555 41.08 2.90 54.58
N LYS A 556 40.01 3.50 55.10
CA LYS A 556 40.10 4.65 56.01
C LYS A 556 40.91 4.32 57.27
N SER A 557 40.67 3.15 57.88
CA SER A 557 41.44 2.67 59.02
C SER A 557 42.93 2.48 58.68
N LEU A 558 43.24 2.01 57.46
CA LEU A 558 44.62 1.89 56.97
C LEU A 558 45.27 3.26 56.76
N SER A 559 44.55 4.24 56.24
CA SER A 559 45.03 5.63 56.08
C SER A 559 45.36 6.25 57.43
N GLU A 560 44.49 6.09 58.44
CA GLU A 560 44.75 6.54 59.82
C GLU A 560 45.96 5.86 60.45
N ALA A 561 46.17 4.56 60.19
CA ALA A 561 47.36 3.85 60.63
C ALA A 561 48.64 4.36 59.93
N GLY A 562 48.56 4.62 58.62
CA GLY A 562 49.64 5.22 57.84
C GLY A 562 50.07 6.59 58.39
N GLN A 563 49.10 7.44 58.76
CA GLN A 563 49.37 8.73 59.40
C GLN A 563 50.14 8.57 60.72
N LYS A 564 49.69 7.68 61.60
CA LYS A 564 50.38 7.41 62.88
C LYS A 564 51.80 6.90 62.67
N ILE A 565 52.04 6.06 61.66
CA ILE A 565 53.39 5.60 61.34
C ILE A 565 54.24 6.77 60.83
N GLY A 566 53.69 7.64 59.98
CA GLY A 566 54.35 8.87 59.54
C GLY A 566 54.80 9.75 60.71
N ASP A 567 53.92 9.98 61.68
CA ASP A 567 54.23 10.76 62.90
C ASP A 567 55.39 10.13 63.70
N VAL A 568 55.43 8.80 63.80
CA VAL A 568 56.51 8.07 64.48
C VAL A 568 57.83 8.16 63.70
N VAL A 569 57.79 8.03 62.37
CA VAL A 569 58.98 8.14 61.52
C VAL A 569 59.60 9.54 61.63
N GLN A 570 58.77 10.59 61.67
CA GLN A 570 59.24 11.96 61.89
C GLN A 570 59.94 12.11 63.26
N LEU A 571 59.33 11.57 64.33
CA LEU A 571 59.94 11.58 65.66
C LEU A 571 61.30 10.87 65.68
N ILE A 572 61.44 9.73 65.00
CA ILE A 572 62.72 9.00 64.91
C ILE A 572 63.76 9.83 64.14
N ASN A 573 63.36 10.50 63.05
CA ASN A 573 64.24 11.38 62.29
C ASN A 573 64.75 12.55 63.17
N ASP A 574 63.86 13.16 63.96
CA ASP A 574 64.22 14.22 64.91
C ASP A 574 65.22 13.73 65.97
N ILE A 575 65.01 12.53 66.52
CA ILE A 575 65.93 11.89 67.47
C ILE A 575 67.27 11.59 66.82
N ALA A 576 67.29 11.08 65.59
CA ALA A 576 68.52 10.80 64.84
C ALA A 576 69.32 12.09 64.59
N SER A 577 68.64 13.16 64.19
CA SER A 577 69.22 14.49 64.02
C SER A 577 69.80 15.04 65.32
N GLN A 578 69.09 14.91 66.44
CA GLN A 578 69.56 15.32 67.75
C GLN A 578 70.76 14.48 68.22
N THR A 579 70.75 13.17 67.95
CA THR A 579 71.84 12.24 68.28
C THR A 579 73.10 12.57 67.47
N ASN A 580 72.94 12.91 66.19
CA ASN A 580 74.04 13.38 65.32
C ASN A 580 74.68 14.67 65.87
N LEU A 581 73.88 15.62 66.35
CA LEU A 581 74.38 16.86 66.99
C LEU A 581 75.10 16.58 68.33
N LEU A 582 74.57 15.70 69.17
CA LEU A 582 75.21 15.27 70.41
C LEU A 582 76.56 14.58 70.14
N ALA A 583 76.59 13.68 69.15
CA ALA A 583 77.80 12.98 68.73
C ALA A 583 78.84 13.92 68.12
N LEU A 584 78.40 14.95 67.38
CA LEU A 584 79.27 16.01 66.87
C LEU A 584 79.92 16.81 68.01
N ASN A 585 79.13 17.23 69.00
CA ASN A 585 79.64 17.94 70.18
C ASN A 585 80.64 17.08 70.96
N ALA A 586 80.34 15.79 71.14
CA ALA A 586 81.26 14.84 71.77
C ALA A 586 82.55 14.65 70.97
N THR A 587 82.48 14.63 69.64
CA THR A 587 83.66 14.54 68.76
C THR A 587 84.56 15.78 68.88
N ILE A 588 83.95 16.97 68.98
CA ILE A 588 84.67 18.24 69.18
C ILE A 588 85.41 18.24 70.53
N GLU A 589 84.73 17.86 71.61
CA GLU A 589 85.35 17.86 72.95
C GLU A 589 86.42 16.75 73.08
N ALA A 590 86.23 15.60 72.42
CA ALA A 590 87.24 14.56 72.32
C ALA A 590 88.50 15.02 71.54
N ALA A 591 88.32 15.80 70.47
CA ALA A 591 89.44 16.42 69.74
C ALA A 591 90.17 17.46 70.61
N ARG A 592 89.45 18.17 71.49
CA ARG A 592 89.99 19.15 72.42
C ARG A 592 90.85 18.54 73.53
N ALA A 593 90.57 17.28 73.91
CA ALA A 593 91.32 16.52 74.91
C ALA A 593 92.63 15.87 74.37
N GLY A 594 92.95 16.00 73.08
CA GLY A 594 94.20 15.52 72.49
C GLY A 594 94.35 13.98 72.53
N GLU A 595 95.55 13.47 72.84
CA GLU A 595 95.82 12.01 72.88
C GLU A 595 94.92 11.24 73.88
N ALA A 596 94.49 11.88 74.97
CA ALA A 596 93.62 11.26 75.98
C ALA A 596 92.17 11.05 75.49
N GLY A 597 91.73 11.78 74.45
CA GLY A 597 90.38 11.74 73.91
C GLY A 597 90.17 10.77 72.74
N LYS A 598 91.23 10.14 72.22
CA LYS A 598 91.17 9.30 71.00
C LYS A 598 90.11 8.19 71.04
N GLY A 599 90.03 7.45 72.16
CA GLY A 599 89.03 6.38 72.32
C GLY A 599 87.60 6.91 72.30
N PHE A 600 87.37 8.08 72.90
CA PHE A 600 86.06 8.73 72.94
C PHE A 600 85.67 9.34 71.57
N ALA A 601 86.65 9.86 70.83
CA ALA A 601 86.46 10.39 69.48
C ALA A 601 85.98 9.30 68.49
N VAL A 602 86.52 8.07 68.59
CA VAL A 602 86.09 6.94 67.76
C VAL A 602 84.63 6.57 68.05
N VAL A 603 84.25 6.44 69.33
CA VAL A 603 82.86 6.14 69.71
C VAL A 603 81.91 7.25 69.26
N ALA A 604 82.29 8.52 69.45
CA ALA A 604 81.48 9.65 69.01
C ALA A 604 81.31 9.69 67.47
N SER A 605 82.36 9.37 66.71
CA SER A 605 82.28 9.23 65.25
C SER A 605 81.39 8.07 64.81
N GLU A 606 81.42 6.94 65.53
CA GLU A 606 80.58 5.78 65.24
C GLU A 606 79.10 6.09 65.52
N VAL A 607 78.79 6.73 66.66
CA VAL A 607 77.43 7.19 67.00
C VAL A 607 76.94 8.21 65.97
N LYS A 608 77.80 9.11 65.51
CA LYS A 608 77.49 10.08 64.46
C LYS A 608 77.16 9.39 63.13
N SER A 609 77.95 8.38 62.74
CA SER A 609 77.71 7.57 61.55
C SER A 609 76.37 6.83 61.62
N LEU A 610 76.10 6.18 62.77
CA LEU A 610 74.85 5.47 63.01
C LEU A 610 73.64 6.41 62.98
N ALA A 611 73.75 7.59 63.58
CA ALA A 611 72.68 8.60 63.55
C ALA A 611 72.37 9.08 62.12
N ASN A 612 73.39 9.28 61.28
CA ASN A 612 73.18 9.62 59.86
C ASN A 612 72.55 8.46 59.06
N GLN A 613 72.93 7.21 59.35
CA GLN A 613 72.30 6.04 58.73
C GLN A 613 70.82 5.92 59.15
N THR A 614 70.52 6.13 60.43
CA THR A 614 69.14 6.14 60.93
C THR A 614 68.32 7.24 60.28
N ALA A 615 68.84 8.48 60.20
CA ALA A 615 68.16 9.60 59.56
C ALA A 615 67.85 9.31 58.08
N LYS A 616 68.82 8.76 57.34
CA LYS A 616 68.63 8.35 55.94
C LYS A 616 67.57 7.25 55.80
N ALA A 617 67.62 6.22 56.64
CA ALA A 617 66.64 5.14 56.63
C ALA A 617 65.22 5.65 56.97
N THR A 618 65.09 6.59 57.91
CA THR A 618 63.79 7.21 58.22
C THR A 618 63.27 8.07 57.07
N ASP A 619 64.14 8.74 56.31
CA ASP A 619 63.76 9.51 55.12
C ASP A 619 63.20 8.61 54.01
N GLU A 620 63.85 7.47 53.77
CA GLU A 620 63.40 6.45 52.83
C GLU A 620 62.05 5.85 53.28
N ILE A 621 61.87 5.56 54.57
CA ILE A 621 60.58 5.09 55.12
C ILE A 621 59.52 6.18 54.99
N GLY A 622 59.84 7.45 55.27
CA GLY A 622 58.91 8.57 55.13
C GLY A 622 58.38 8.70 53.70
N THR A 623 59.26 8.53 52.71
CA THR A 623 58.87 8.49 51.29
C THR A 623 57.92 7.32 50.98
N GLN A 624 58.18 6.14 51.55
CA GLN A 624 57.31 4.97 51.39
C GLN A 624 55.94 5.16 52.04
N ILE A 625 55.88 5.79 53.22
CA ILE A 625 54.62 6.11 53.91
C ILE A 625 53.82 7.13 53.12
N SER A 626 54.45 8.18 52.59
CA SER A 626 53.77 9.16 51.74
C SER A 626 53.17 8.52 50.48
N THR A 627 53.91 7.62 49.85
CA THR A 627 53.42 6.84 48.69
C THR A 627 52.22 5.96 49.07
N LEU A 628 52.30 5.28 50.22
CA LEU A 628 51.20 4.46 50.74
C LEU A 628 49.96 5.30 51.03
N GLN A 629 50.12 6.46 51.67
CA GLN A 629 49.03 7.38 51.96
C GLN A 629 48.34 7.86 50.68
N SER A 630 49.11 8.29 49.67
CA SER A 630 48.57 8.67 48.36
C SER A 630 47.78 7.54 47.71
N ALA A 631 48.32 6.31 47.70
CA ALA A 631 47.63 5.15 47.14
C ALA A 631 46.35 4.80 47.92
N THR A 632 46.32 4.98 49.25
CA THR A 632 45.09 4.79 50.03
C THR A 632 44.04 5.87 49.76
N GLU A 633 44.45 7.12 49.52
CA GLU A 633 43.53 8.22 49.17
C GLU A 633 42.90 7.99 47.78
N GLU A 634 43.71 7.59 46.79
CA GLU A 634 43.21 7.16 45.47
C GLU A 634 42.23 5.98 45.58
N ALA A 635 42.52 4.99 46.43
CA ALA A 635 41.63 3.86 46.65
C ALA A 635 40.28 4.28 47.27
N VAL A 636 40.26 5.24 48.19
CA VAL A 636 39.01 5.79 48.77
C VAL A 636 38.17 6.46 47.68
N VAL A 637 38.80 7.28 46.81
CA VAL A 637 38.10 7.94 45.69
C VAL A 637 37.51 6.90 44.72
N ALA A 638 38.27 5.86 44.39
CA ALA A 638 37.78 4.79 43.52
C ALA A 638 36.61 4.01 44.13
N ILE A 639 36.66 3.70 45.44
CA ILE A 639 35.57 3.00 46.14
C ILE A 639 34.30 3.87 46.22
N ASP A 640 34.43 5.18 46.45
CA ASP A 640 33.30 6.12 46.40
C ASP A 640 32.64 6.16 45.01
N GLY A 641 33.45 6.19 43.95
CA GLY A 641 32.98 6.11 42.56
C GLY A 641 32.23 4.81 42.25
N ILE A 642 32.71 3.68 42.76
CA ILE A 642 32.03 2.38 42.67
C ILE A 642 30.68 2.43 43.40
N GLY A 643 30.64 3.00 44.61
CA GLY A 643 29.41 3.16 45.39
C GLY A 643 28.34 3.97 44.65
N LYS A 644 28.73 5.09 44.02
CA LYS A 644 27.83 5.91 43.18
C LYS A 644 27.31 5.13 41.98
N SER A 645 28.19 4.45 41.25
CA SER A 645 27.81 3.66 40.06
C SER A 645 26.81 2.55 40.41
N ILE A 646 27.00 1.87 41.55
CA ILE A 646 26.05 0.85 42.02
C ILE A 646 24.72 1.49 42.46
N GLY A 647 24.75 2.69 43.04
CA GLY A 647 23.54 3.46 43.33
C GLY A 647 22.70 3.73 42.08
N GLU A 648 23.33 4.17 40.99
CA GLU A 648 22.67 4.38 39.69
C GLU A 648 22.08 3.07 39.12
N ILE A 649 22.78 1.94 39.29
CA ILE A 649 22.26 0.61 38.92
C ILE A 649 21.00 0.27 39.73
N ASN A 650 20.95 0.59 41.02
CA ASN A 650 19.80 0.31 41.86
C ASN A 650 18.58 1.19 41.48
N GLU A 651 18.81 2.47 41.17
CA GLU A 651 17.76 3.37 40.65
C GLU A 651 17.21 2.89 39.31
N THR A 652 18.10 2.52 38.38
CA THR A 652 17.71 1.98 37.07
C THR A 652 16.93 0.67 37.23
N SER A 653 17.38 -0.22 38.12
CA SER A 653 16.68 -1.49 38.40
C SER A 653 15.26 -1.26 38.93
N THR A 654 15.07 -0.22 39.76
CA THR A 654 13.75 0.18 40.28
C THR A 654 12.84 0.72 39.16
N ALA A 655 13.38 1.51 38.24
CA ALA A 655 12.65 1.98 37.07
C ALA A 655 12.24 0.82 36.16
N VAL A 656 13.14 -0.14 35.90
CA VAL A 656 12.85 -1.35 35.13
C VAL A 656 11.77 -2.19 35.81
N ALA A 657 11.82 -2.39 37.13
CA ALA A 657 10.78 -3.12 37.87
C ALA A 657 9.39 -2.49 37.67
N SER A 658 9.32 -1.16 37.68
CA SER A 658 8.07 -0.43 37.45
C SER A 658 7.54 -0.66 36.03
N ALA A 659 8.41 -0.60 35.02
CA ALA A 659 8.05 -0.86 33.63
C ALA A 659 7.61 -2.33 33.41
N VAL A 660 8.22 -3.28 34.10
CA VAL A 660 7.88 -4.71 34.04
C VAL A 660 6.48 -4.96 34.61
N GLU A 661 6.11 -4.30 35.72
CA GLU A 661 4.73 -4.38 36.25
C GLU A 661 3.70 -3.77 35.30
N GLU A 662 4.02 -2.66 34.63
CA GLU A 662 3.16 -2.06 33.59
C GLU A 662 2.99 -3.00 32.39
N GLN A 663 4.08 -3.62 31.91
CA GLN A 663 4.02 -4.63 30.85
C GLN A 663 3.20 -5.85 31.25
N ARG A 664 3.28 -6.27 32.51
CA ARG A 664 2.46 -7.37 33.05
C ARG A 664 0.97 -7.04 32.98
N ALA A 665 0.58 -5.83 33.36
CA ALA A 665 -0.79 -5.36 33.27
C ALA A 665 -1.28 -5.33 31.81
N ALA A 666 -0.48 -4.75 30.90
CA ALA A 666 -0.80 -4.69 29.48
C ALA A 666 -0.95 -6.08 28.84
N THR A 667 -0.05 -7.02 29.16
CA THR A 667 -0.12 -8.41 28.67
C THR A 667 -1.37 -9.13 29.21
N GLY A 668 -1.76 -8.83 30.46
CA GLY A 668 -3.02 -9.30 31.04
C GLY A 668 -4.25 -8.79 30.29
N GLU A 669 -4.26 -7.53 29.85
CA GLU A 669 -5.33 -6.98 29.01
C GLU A 669 -5.35 -7.60 27.61
N ILE A 670 -4.19 -7.83 26.99
CA ILE A 670 -4.10 -8.53 25.71
C ILE A 670 -4.72 -9.93 25.82
N SER A 671 -4.35 -10.71 26.84
CA SER A 671 -4.90 -12.04 27.06
C SER A 671 -6.43 -12.02 27.21
N ARG A 672 -6.97 -11.03 27.93
CA ARG A 672 -8.43 -10.84 28.05
C ARG A 672 -9.09 -10.52 26.70
N ASN A 673 -8.54 -9.56 25.95
CA ASN A 673 -9.06 -9.17 24.63
C ASN A 673 -9.02 -10.32 23.62
N VAL A 674 -7.97 -11.15 23.68
CA VAL A 674 -7.84 -12.35 22.85
C VAL A 674 -8.92 -13.37 23.19
N GLN A 675 -9.25 -13.56 24.47
CA GLN A 675 -10.34 -14.45 24.89
C GLN A 675 -11.72 -13.95 24.44
N GLU A 676 -11.95 -12.64 24.48
CA GLU A 676 -13.16 -12.01 23.95
C GLU A 676 -13.26 -12.18 22.42
N ALA A 677 -12.16 -11.93 21.71
CA ALA A 677 -12.08 -12.14 20.26
C ALA A 677 -12.33 -13.62 19.89
N ALA A 678 -11.77 -14.57 20.64
CA ALA A 678 -12.00 -16.00 20.44
C ALA A 678 -13.50 -16.32 20.54
N THR A 679 -14.15 -15.85 21.60
CA THR A 679 -15.59 -16.01 21.80
C THR A 679 -16.39 -15.38 20.65
N GLY A 680 -15.99 -14.18 20.20
CA GLY A 680 -16.60 -13.50 19.06
C GLY A 680 -16.49 -14.29 17.76
N THR A 681 -15.31 -14.82 17.43
CA THR A 681 -15.11 -15.64 16.22
C THR A 681 -15.97 -16.92 16.27
N GLN A 682 -16.08 -17.55 17.44
CA GLN A 682 -16.89 -18.75 17.62
C GLN A 682 -18.39 -18.46 17.44
N GLN A 683 -18.86 -17.29 17.90
CA GLN A 683 -20.23 -16.84 17.69
C GLN A 683 -20.52 -16.53 16.21
N VAL A 684 -19.58 -15.90 15.50
CA VAL A 684 -19.71 -15.65 14.04
C VAL A 684 -19.78 -16.97 13.29
N SER A 685 -18.95 -17.96 13.63
CA SER A 685 -18.97 -19.31 13.03
C SER A 685 -20.32 -20.01 13.22
N SER A 686 -20.91 -19.92 14.42
CA SER A 686 -22.25 -20.46 14.68
C SER A 686 -23.33 -19.73 13.89
N ASN A 687 -23.26 -18.40 13.82
CA ASN A 687 -24.25 -17.60 13.10
C ASN A 687 -24.20 -17.86 11.60
N ILE A 688 -23.01 -18.00 11.00
CA ILE A 688 -22.88 -18.22 9.57
C ILE A 688 -23.34 -19.62 9.16
N THR A 689 -23.20 -20.61 10.05
CA THR A 689 -23.83 -21.92 9.86
C THR A 689 -25.35 -21.78 9.75
N GLY A 690 -25.98 -20.99 10.63
CA GLY A 690 -27.42 -20.72 10.57
C GLY A 690 -27.86 -19.94 9.32
N VAL A 691 -27.06 -18.96 8.86
CA VAL A 691 -27.32 -18.25 7.60
C VAL A 691 -27.25 -19.20 6.40
N ASN A 692 -26.27 -20.10 6.37
CA ASN A 692 -26.14 -21.09 5.32
C ASN A 692 -27.34 -22.06 5.28
N GLU A 693 -27.80 -22.53 6.45
CA GLU A 693 -29.00 -23.35 6.55
C GLU A 693 -30.26 -22.61 6.06
N ALA A 694 -30.42 -21.33 6.45
CA ALA A 694 -31.52 -20.50 5.99
C ALA A 694 -31.51 -20.29 4.47
N ALA A 695 -30.33 -20.04 3.89
CA ALA A 695 -30.16 -19.92 2.44
C ALA A 695 -30.55 -21.22 1.72
N GLN A 696 -30.11 -22.38 2.22
CA GLN A 696 -30.51 -23.68 1.67
C GLN A 696 -32.02 -23.91 1.72
N GLN A 697 -32.68 -23.53 2.82
CA GLN A 697 -34.14 -23.60 2.95
C GLN A 697 -34.85 -22.66 1.96
N THR A 698 -34.35 -21.43 1.79
CA THR A 698 -34.87 -20.48 0.80
C THR A 698 -34.73 -21.02 -0.62
N GLY A 699 -33.58 -21.61 -0.97
CA GLY A 699 -33.38 -22.26 -2.27
C GLY A 699 -34.36 -23.41 -2.50
N ALA A 700 -34.58 -24.27 -1.50
CA ALA A 700 -35.57 -25.34 -1.58
C ALA A 700 -37.01 -24.82 -1.75
N ALA A 701 -37.38 -23.76 -1.03
CA ALA A 701 -38.69 -23.11 -1.14
C ALA A 701 -38.89 -22.47 -2.53
N ALA A 702 -37.85 -21.85 -3.08
CA ALA A 702 -37.86 -21.29 -4.43
C ALA A 702 -38.08 -22.38 -5.50
N VAL A 703 -37.45 -23.54 -5.36
CA VAL A 703 -37.69 -24.69 -6.26
C VAL A 703 -39.14 -25.18 -6.15
N GLN A 704 -39.70 -25.26 -4.94
CA GLN A 704 -41.12 -25.60 -4.75
C GLN A 704 -42.06 -24.58 -5.39
N MET A 705 -41.75 -23.29 -5.27
CA MET A 705 -42.53 -22.19 -5.87
C MET A 705 -42.49 -22.22 -7.40
N THR A 706 -41.31 -22.50 -7.98
CA THR A 706 -41.13 -22.71 -9.42
C THR A 706 -42.03 -23.84 -9.92
N ASN A 707 -42.04 -24.98 -9.21
CA ASN A 707 -42.90 -26.12 -9.56
C ASN A 707 -44.40 -25.79 -9.45
N ALA A 708 -44.79 -25.04 -8.41
CA ALA A 708 -46.19 -24.61 -8.23
C ALA A 708 -46.65 -23.62 -9.30
N ALA A 709 -45.78 -22.67 -9.68
CA ALA A 709 -46.04 -21.73 -10.77
C ALA A 709 -46.18 -22.44 -12.12
N SER A 710 -45.31 -23.41 -12.40
CA SER A 710 -45.39 -24.26 -13.59
C SER A 710 -46.71 -25.04 -13.66
N GLN A 711 -47.14 -25.66 -12.55
CA GLN A 711 -48.44 -26.34 -12.47
C GLN A 711 -49.62 -25.38 -12.66
N LEU A 712 -49.55 -24.17 -12.10
CA LEU A 712 -50.58 -23.13 -12.28
C LEU A 712 -50.70 -22.71 -13.76
N SER A 713 -49.57 -22.56 -14.45
CA SER A 713 -49.54 -22.26 -15.89
C SER A 713 -50.17 -23.39 -16.72
N GLU A 714 -49.86 -24.65 -16.41
CA GLU A 714 -50.44 -25.82 -17.09
C GLU A 714 -51.97 -25.96 -16.85
N GLN A 715 -52.43 -25.67 -15.62
CA GLN A 715 -53.85 -25.66 -15.29
C GLN A 715 -54.59 -24.50 -15.98
N ALA A 716 -53.97 -23.32 -16.10
CA ALA A 716 -54.53 -22.19 -16.82
C ALA A 716 -54.66 -22.48 -18.33
N ASP A 717 -53.65 -23.11 -18.94
CA ASP A 717 -53.70 -23.57 -20.34
C ASP A 717 -54.81 -24.62 -20.56
N THR A 718 -54.91 -25.59 -19.64
CA THR A 718 -55.97 -26.62 -19.71
C THR A 718 -57.36 -26.01 -19.58
N LEU A 719 -57.55 -25.05 -18.68
CA LEU A 719 -58.82 -24.32 -18.52
C LEU A 719 -59.16 -23.53 -19.80
N GLY A 720 -58.17 -22.86 -20.40
CA GLY A 720 -58.34 -22.16 -21.68
C GLY A 720 -58.85 -23.09 -22.78
N ARG A 721 -58.23 -24.27 -22.93
CA ARG A 721 -58.62 -25.28 -23.92
C ARG A 721 -60.02 -25.85 -23.69
N GLU A 722 -60.40 -26.16 -22.45
CA GLU A 722 -61.75 -26.68 -22.14
C GLU A 722 -62.83 -25.61 -22.37
N VAL A 723 -62.53 -24.33 -22.09
CA VAL A 723 -63.45 -23.22 -22.35
C VAL A 723 -63.62 -22.98 -23.85
N GLU A 724 -62.54 -22.98 -24.64
CA GLU A 724 -62.62 -22.91 -26.10
C GLU A 724 -63.48 -24.04 -26.68
N LYS A 725 -63.28 -25.27 -26.19
CA LYS A 725 -64.05 -26.44 -26.61
C LYS A 725 -65.54 -26.30 -26.26
N PHE A 726 -65.85 -25.90 -25.02
CA PHE A 726 -67.22 -25.67 -24.58
C PHE A 726 -67.93 -24.58 -25.40
N LEU A 727 -67.24 -23.48 -25.69
CA LEU A 727 -67.77 -22.40 -26.53
C LEU A 727 -67.96 -22.83 -27.98
N SER A 728 -67.05 -23.65 -28.52
CA SER A 728 -67.19 -24.26 -29.84
C SER A 728 -68.42 -25.17 -29.91
N ASP A 729 -68.63 -26.03 -28.91
CA ASP A 729 -69.77 -26.95 -28.84
C ASP A 729 -71.11 -26.18 -28.71
N ILE A 730 -71.14 -25.08 -27.95
CA ILE A 730 -72.33 -24.20 -27.87
C ILE A 730 -72.59 -23.48 -29.19
N ARG A 731 -71.56 -23.05 -29.92
CA ARG A 731 -71.73 -22.40 -31.23
C ARG A 731 -72.21 -23.39 -32.31
N ALA A 732 -71.97 -24.69 -32.12
CA ALA A 732 -72.37 -25.76 -33.04
C ALA A 732 -73.77 -26.35 -32.76
N ALA A 733 -74.30 -26.17 -31.55
CA ALA A 733 -75.63 -26.63 -31.11
C ALA A 733 -76.72 -25.58 -31.35
#